data_AF-A0A2M9YN69-F1
#
_entry.id   AF-A0A2M9YN69-F1
#
_cell.length_a   1.000
_cell.length_b   1.000
_cell.length_c   1.000
_cell.angle_alpha   90.00
_cell.angle_beta   90.00
_cell.angle_gamma   90.00
#
_symmetry.space_group_name_H-M   'P 1'
#
loop_
_entity.id
_entity.type
_entity.pdbx_description
1 polymer ?
#
loop_
_entity_poly.entity_id
_entity_poly.type
_entity_poly.pdbx_seq_one_letter_code
_entity_poly.pdbx_strand_id
1 'polypeptide(L)'
;MNRNLFSISLLVLTVAAFSGLGSEGGYKYLENGILDYTDPSSQPNSPSSSPSIKNKKSIFFSAKDAYGLKFKITPTYNVAERIFIENRGEESVQIKIGSKADRSLLVGITGEGGDTFITLPAKKKLSLPIRFFAQDCIPGFYNIENSIFDERGNVLDTIQGVVEVSKPILDIAVKQLEKSPLAHSYRIRNNGEDLANFSISLKNSKTLRMEPSVNHYFFPKGSSIDVSLYTTVAIDKEIKDDFLFSSAGEQKTIPFVFQSHAPGSIETVSLDPIVRLRIKDWYCTNRPVISMNYSIPYFEKKETTDIGFTSKFSWLISKGEAFDTNGNRKPDHWILIEKGSTLMAGDDYDEDGEIDYFRERDSENRSLNRAYFKKDNRWYETNIVDIYLISSFLPFNDGANVKPHDLEVQVNGKSIATEKDIIPTGSRLRPIPLNLLNDNQFYGYSENQITLVTKHLPQASYQVNAENTLLIFYSSIQIPVNTKKKLDLNVSAISEKIREEEKKISEEANEIKKEAGRNLLEKLKVFRDEKLKAIEKFFEENPKEDNSLKMTGVQYRGSDLAVYSSDLSIQGNKISGKVRNMGYESHPYTISLFKLDEKNYTLIERKNGEKLTPFAQRDFLFEVKNHSKTRRTVYKIELEIKNIQELVNSNNQAHLITGTETDPHKLKKEMAELAKEMGLESDQLTLTSKPALPEFDLKEFESLSGRKINFPGSEKFVNQKERRIILE
;
A
#
# COMPACT_ATOMS: atom_id res chain seq x y z
N MET A 1 -32.66 -60.09 -46.82
CA MET A 1 -31.28 -60.30 -47.28
C MET A 1 -30.33 -59.68 -46.27
N ASN A 2 -29.47 -60.52 -45.68
CA ASN A 2 -28.13 -60.30 -45.11
C ASN A 2 -27.68 -58.84 -44.84
N ARG A 3 -27.04 -58.47 -43.73
CA ARG A 3 -26.27 -59.23 -42.72
C ARG A 3 -26.00 -58.33 -41.50
N ASN A 4 -25.89 -58.99 -40.35
CA ASN A 4 -25.54 -58.48 -39.01
C ASN A 4 -24.22 -57.69 -38.93
N LEU A 5 -24.08 -56.76 -37.96
CA LEU A 5 -23.42 -56.98 -36.65
C LEU A 5 -23.12 -55.64 -35.90
N PHE A 6 -23.62 -55.56 -34.66
CA PHE A 6 -23.00 -55.05 -33.42
C PHE A 6 -22.13 -53.77 -33.42
N SER A 7 -22.57 -52.72 -32.70
CA SER A 7 -22.20 -52.47 -31.28
C SER A 7 -22.46 -51.02 -30.85
N ILE A 8 -23.27 -50.89 -29.79
CA ILE A 8 -23.18 -50.01 -28.61
C ILE A 8 -22.53 -48.62 -28.80
N SER A 9 -23.31 -47.55 -28.64
CA SER A 9 -23.03 -46.44 -27.73
C SER A 9 -24.25 -45.54 -27.54
N LEU A 10 -24.59 -45.32 -26.28
CA LEU A 10 -25.70 -44.53 -25.74
C LEU A 10 -25.54 -43.05 -26.11
N LEU A 11 -26.44 -42.50 -26.93
CA LEU A 11 -26.50 -41.07 -27.25
C LEU A 11 -27.46 -40.39 -26.25
N VAL A 12 -26.91 -39.75 -25.23
CA VAL A 12 -27.65 -38.80 -24.39
C VAL A 12 -27.74 -37.49 -25.16
N LEU A 13 -28.96 -37.13 -25.56
CA LEU A 13 -29.30 -35.80 -26.06
C LEU A 13 -29.15 -34.79 -24.91
N THR A 14 -28.16 -33.91 -24.99
CA THR A 14 -28.14 -32.66 -24.23
C THR A 14 -28.27 -31.52 -25.22
N VAL A 15 -29.32 -30.72 -25.04
CA VAL A 15 -29.57 -29.47 -25.76
C VAL A 15 -28.42 -28.51 -25.48
N ALA A 16 -27.58 -28.26 -26.49
CA ALA A 16 -26.52 -27.26 -26.44
C ALA A 16 -27.15 -25.87 -26.60
N ALA A 17 -27.39 -25.19 -25.47
CA ALA A 17 -27.48 -23.75 -25.45
C ALA A 17 -26.06 -23.18 -25.58
N PHE A 18 -25.75 -22.63 -26.75
CA PHE A 18 -24.52 -21.88 -27.01
C PHE A 18 -24.57 -20.54 -26.24
N SER A 19 -24.14 -20.54 -24.99
CA SER A 19 -23.50 -19.37 -24.38
C SER A 19 -22.01 -19.43 -24.75
N GLY A 20 -21.58 -18.51 -25.61
CA GLY A 20 -20.17 -18.31 -25.89
C GLY A 20 -19.46 -17.89 -24.61
N LEU A 21 -18.80 -18.87 -23.99
CA LEU A 21 -17.72 -18.66 -23.03
C LEU A 21 -16.61 -17.90 -23.76
N GLY A 22 -16.71 -16.57 -23.72
CA GLY A 22 -15.61 -15.69 -24.05
C GLY A 22 -14.48 -16.01 -23.09
N SER A 23 -13.42 -16.59 -23.63
CA SER A 23 -12.19 -16.84 -22.90
C SER A 23 -11.69 -15.52 -22.33
N GLU A 24 -11.86 -15.35 -21.02
CA GLU A 24 -11.27 -14.31 -20.21
C GLU A 24 -9.77 -14.28 -20.51
N GLY A 25 -9.29 -13.10 -20.90
CA GLY A 25 -7.92 -12.87 -21.35
C GLY A 25 -6.93 -13.02 -20.21
N GLY A 26 -6.60 -14.27 -19.87
CA GLY A 26 -5.49 -14.61 -18.99
C GLY A 26 -4.16 -14.46 -19.73
N TYR A 27 -3.32 -13.58 -19.21
CA TYR A 27 -1.96 -13.29 -19.64
C TYR A 27 -1.15 -14.55 -20.00
N LYS A 28 -0.60 -14.58 -21.22
CA LYS A 28 0.54 -15.43 -21.59
C LYS A 28 1.83 -14.67 -21.32
N TYR A 29 2.39 -14.83 -20.13
CA TYR A 29 3.82 -14.58 -19.89
C TYR A 29 4.42 -15.82 -19.22
N LEU A 30 4.78 -16.79 -20.06
CA LEU A 30 5.72 -17.85 -19.73
C LEU A 30 7.03 -17.47 -20.43
N GLU A 31 8.03 -17.04 -19.66
CA GLU A 31 9.21 -17.87 -19.43
C GLU A 31 10.07 -17.21 -18.36
N ASN A 32 9.84 -17.72 -17.14
CA ASN A 32 10.77 -17.69 -16.03
C ASN A 32 12.19 -18.00 -16.52
N GLY A 33 13.20 -17.43 -15.87
CA GLY A 33 14.63 -17.53 -16.20
C GLY A 33 15.19 -18.96 -16.23
N ILE A 34 14.72 -19.76 -17.16
CA ILE A 34 15.29 -21.05 -17.55
C ILE A 34 16.48 -20.70 -18.42
N LEU A 35 17.66 -21.04 -17.92
CA LEU A 35 18.89 -21.04 -18.69
C LEU A 35 18.74 -22.11 -19.77
N ASP A 36 18.52 -21.66 -21.00
CA ASP A 36 18.37 -22.58 -22.13
C ASP A 36 19.73 -22.76 -22.80
N TYR A 37 20.31 -23.95 -22.62
CA TYR A 37 21.55 -24.37 -23.26
C TYR A 37 21.24 -25.20 -24.49
N THR A 38 21.55 -24.68 -25.67
CA THR A 38 21.33 -25.39 -26.94
C THR A 38 22.65 -25.80 -27.60
N ASP A 39 22.62 -26.93 -28.29
CA ASP A 39 23.74 -27.39 -29.12
C ASP A 39 23.75 -26.64 -30.47
N PRO A 40 24.91 -26.18 -30.95
CA PRO A 40 25.01 -25.39 -32.17
C PRO A 40 24.68 -26.15 -33.48
N SER A 41 24.25 -27.42 -33.43
CA SER A 41 24.01 -28.26 -34.61
C SER A 41 22.53 -28.63 -34.80
N SER A 42 21.74 -27.73 -35.39
CA SER A 42 20.45 -28.09 -35.97
C SER A 42 20.03 -27.18 -37.15
N GLN A 43 20.90 -27.01 -38.16
CA GLN A 43 20.48 -26.68 -39.54
C GLN A 43 21.46 -27.26 -40.58
N PRO A 44 21.00 -27.61 -41.80
CA PRO A 44 21.77 -28.42 -42.75
C PRO A 44 22.87 -27.63 -43.46
N ASN A 45 23.99 -28.31 -43.67
CA ASN A 45 25.21 -27.82 -44.31
C ASN A 45 24.97 -27.14 -45.67
N SER A 46 25.65 -26.01 -45.89
CA SER A 46 26.06 -25.53 -47.21
C SER A 46 27.50 -25.02 -47.12
N PRO A 47 28.44 -25.47 -47.98
CA PRO A 47 29.84 -25.11 -47.86
C PRO A 47 30.22 -23.95 -48.78
N SER A 48 31.01 -22.99 -48.29
CA SER A 48 32.21 -22.52 -48.99
C SER A 48 32.99 -21.43 -48.24
N SER A 49 34.31 -21.69 -48.13
CA SER A 49 35.46 -20.77 -48.15
C SER A 49 35.59 -19.64 -47.11
N SER A 50 36.58 -19.78 -46.23
CA SER A 50 37.31 -18.69 -45.56
C SER A 50 38.67 -18.49 -46.30
N PRO A 51 39.33 -17.31 -46.23
CA PRO A 51 40.05 -16.95 -44.99
C PRO A 51 40.11 -15.45 -44.66
N SER A 52 39.93 -15.14 -43.37
CA SER A 52 40.85 -14.23 -42.66
C SER A 52 40.87 -14.63 -41.18
N ILE A 53 42.05 -14.99 -40.67
CA ILE A 53 42.26 -15.33 -39.26
C ILE A 53 42.35 -14.01 -38.49
N LYS A 54 41.19 -13.45 -38.14
CA LYS A 54 41.05 -12.69 -36.90
C LYS A 54 41.03 -13.73 -35.77
N ASN A 55 41.80 -13.53 -34.70
CA ASN A 55 41.69 -14.31 -33.46
C ASN A 55 40.20 -14.46 -33.14
N LYS A 56 39.64 -15.66 -33.38
CA LYS A 56 38.22 -15.91 -33.12
C LYS A 56 38.05 -15.84 -31.61
N LYS A 57 37.36 -14.82 -31.11
CA LYS A 57 36.93 -14.76 -29.71
C LYS A 57 36.24 -16.09 -29.37
N SER A 58 36.61 -16.70 -28.25
CA SER A 58 36.02 -17.95 -27.79
C SER A 58 34.63 -17.74 -27.19
N ILE A 59 34.40 -16.59 -26.54
CA ILE A 59 33.11 -16.17 -25.99
C ILE A 59 32.63 -14.91 -26.72
N PHE A 60 31.39 -14.89 -27.21
CA PHE A 60 30.83 -13.73 -27.92
C PHE A 60 29.30 -13.72 -27.92
N PHE A 61 28.70 -12.57 -28.17
CA PHE A 61 27.27 -12.45 -28.42
C PHE A 61 26.89 -13.02 -29.79
N SER A 62 25.91 -13.92 -29.84
CA SER A 62 25.34 -14.40 -31.09
C SER A 62 24.13 -13.55 -31.46
N ALA A 63 24.34 -12.54 -32.32
CA ALA A 63 23.24 -11.74 -32.85
C ALA A 63 22.46 -12.53 -33.92
N LYS A 64 21.14 -12.34 -33.95
CA LYS A 64 20.27 -12.94 -34.99
C LYS A 64 20.54 -12.34 -36.38
N ASP A 65 21.02 -11.09 -36.42
CA ASP A 65 21.29 -10.32 -37.63
C ASP A 65 22.71 -9.72 -37.64
N ALA A 66 23.27 -9.50 -38.84
CA ALA A 66 24.61 -8.94 -39.07
C ALA A 66 24.80 -7.48 -38.59
N TYR A 67 23.76 -6.82 -38.06
CA TYR A 67 23.72 -5.39 -37.77
C TYR A 67 23.54 -5.05 -36.27
N GLY A 68 23.77 -5.98 -35.35
CA GLY A 68 23.65 -5.77 -33.90
C GLY A 68 22.27 -6.14 -33.33
N LEU A 69 22.03 -5.79 -32.06
CA LEU A 69 20.74 -6.06 -31.39
C LEU A 69 19.68 -5.04 -31.81
N LYS A 70 18.46 -5.48 -32.11
CA LYS A 70 17.31 -4.61 -32.40
C LYS A 70 16.09 -5.09 -31.64
N PHE A 71 15.49 -4.21 -30.86
CA PHE A 71 14.27 -4.49 -30.10
C PHE A 71 13.22 -3.43 -30.39
N LYS A 72 11.94 -3.84 -30.36
CA LYS A 72 10.80 -2.93 -30.40
C LYS A 72 9.92 -3.25 -29.21
N ILE A 73 9.76 -2.31 -28.30
CA ILE A 73 9.10 -2.52 -27.01
C ILE A 73 8.01 -1.47 -26.77
N THR A 74 6.99 -1.85 -26.00
CA THR A 74 6.01 -0.90 -25.49
C THR A 74 6.58 -0.12 -24.30
N PRO A 75 6.09 1.11 -24.03
CA PRO A 75 6.51 1.91 -22.89
C PRO A 75 5.83 1.38 -21.61
N THR A 76 6.19 0.16 -21.21
CA THR A 76 5.61 -0.51 -20.05
C THR A 76 6.68 -0.93 -19.05
N TYR A 77 6.21 -1.44 -17.92
CA TYR A 77 7.05 -2.04 -16.91
C TYR A 77 7.51 -3.43 -17.38
N ASN A 78 8.80 -3.70 -17.24
CA ASN A 78 9.34 -5.06 -17.30
C ASN A 78 9.09 -5.83 -18.62
N VAL A 79 9.46 -5.24 -19.76
CA VAL A 79 9.46 -5.97 -21.04
C VAL A 79 10.64 -6.93 -21.08
N ALA A 80 10.40 -8.21 -21.36
CA ALA A 80 11.45 -9.23 -21.42
C ALA A 80 11.69 -9.67 -22.86
N GLU A 81 12.95 -9.63 -23.27
CA GLU A 81 13.46 -10.12 -24.55
C GLU A 81 14.61 -11.10 -24.30
N ARG A 82 15.20 -11.67 -25.36
CA ARG A 82 16.33 -12.59 -25.25
C ARG A 82 17.58 -12.08 -25.94
N ILE A 83 18.71 -12.24 -25.24
CA ILE A 83 20.04 -12.20 -25.85
C ILE A 83 20.68 -13.59 -25.81
N PHE A 84 21.63 -13.81 -26.69
CA PHE A 84 22.26 -15.11 -26.86
C PHE A 84 23.78 -14.98 -26.83
N ILE A 85 24.42 -15.87 -26.08
CA ILE A 85 25.86 -15.89 -25.90
C ILE A 85 26.36 -17.29 -26.28
N GLU A 86 27.47 -17.37 -27.00
CA GLU A 86 28.08 -18.63 -27.40
C GLU A 86 29.48 -18.77 -26.82
N ASN A 87 29.78 -19.94 -26.27
CA ASN A 87 31.14 -20.37 -25.96
C ASN A 87 31.58 -21.40 -27.00
N ARG A 88 32.52 -21.02 -27.87
CA ARG A 88 33.18 -21.91 -28.83
C ARG A 88 34.52 -22.44 -28.34
N GLY A 89 34.93 -22.05 -27.13
CA GLY A 89 36.10 -22.60 -26.46
C GLY A 89 35.88 -24.05 -26.00
N GLU A 90 36.99 -24.68 -25.62
CA GLU A 90 37.03 -26.06 -25.11
C GLU A 90 36.78 -26.12 -23.59
N GLU A 91 36.79 -24.99 -22.89
CA GLU A 91 36.60 -24.90 -21.44
C GLU A 91 35.34 -24.09 -21.08
N SER A 92 34.74 -24.44 -19.94
CA SER A 92 33.65 -23.68 -19.34
C SER A 92 34.16 -22.36 -18.76
N VAL A 93 33.36 -21.29 -18.84
CA VAL A 93 33.74 -19.96 -18.36
C VAL A 93 32.65 -19.38 -17.46
N GLN A 94 33.03 -18.78 -16.34
CA GLN A 94 32.13 -17.98 -15.52
C GLN A 94 31.99 -16.59 -16.15
N ILE A 95 30.75 -16.20 -16.47
CA ILE A 95 30.46 -14.94 -17.13
C ILE A 95 29.42 -14.11 -16.38
N LYS A 96 29.50 -12.79 -16.54
CA LYS A 96 28.48 -11.84 -16.10
C LYS A 96 28.21 -10.85 -17.23
N ILE A 97 26.97 -10.40 -17.39
CA ILE A 97 26.55 -9.47 -18.42
C ILE A 97 26.24 -8.12 -17.79
N GLY A 98 26.92 -7.08 -18.28
CA GLY A 98 26.54 -5.70 -18.01
C GLY A 98 25.76 -5.14 -19.18
N SER A 99 24.63 -4.50 -18.91
CA SER A 99 23.82 -3.79 -19.90
C SER A 99 23.79 -2.31 -19.56
N LYS A 100 23.89 -1.45 -20.57
CA LYS A 100 23.63 -0.02 -20.44
C LYS A 100 22.78 0.45 -21.61
N ALA A 101 21.92 1.42 -21.36
CA ALA A 101 21.21 2.16 -22.40
C ALA A 101 21.55 3.65 -22.27
N ASP A 102 21.32 4.40 -23.33
CA ASP A 102 21.31 5.86 -23.24
C ASP A 102 20.01 6.39 -22.61
N ARG A 103 20.08 7.65 -22.14
CA ARG A 103 18.93 8.40 -21.62
C ARG A 103 18.24 7.70 -20.44
N SER A 104 16.91 7.59 -20.48
CA SER A 104 16.02 7.16 -19.41
C SER A 104 15.64 5.67 -19.47
N LEU A 105 16.08 4.94 -20.49
CA LEU A 105 15.74 3.52 -20.61
C LEU A 105 16.58 2.72 -19.62
N LEU A 106 15.93 2.00 -18.70
CA LEU A 106 16.66 1.00 -17.90
C LEU A 106 16.63 -0.34 -18.60
N VAL A 107 17.80 -0.97 -18.66
CA VAL A 107 18.00 -2.28 -19.27
C VAL A 107 18.92 -3.11 -18.39
N GLY A 108 18.65 -4.41 -18.30
CA GLY A 108 19.51 -5.31 -17.56
C GLY A 108 19.14 -6.78 -17.75
N ILE A 109 20.10 -7.66 -17.48
CA ILE A 109 19.83 -9.09 -17.31
C ILE A 109 19.31 -9.31 -15.89
N THR A 110 18.14 -9.93 -15.74
CA THR A 110 17.58 -10.25 -14.44
C THR A 110 17.91 -11.68 -14.02
N GLY A 111 18.46 -11.88 -12.82
CA GLY A 111 18.82 -13.20 -12.28
C GLY A 111 20.29 -13.57 -12.50
N GLU A 112 20.58 -14.86 -12.54
CA GLU A 112 21.94 -15.38 -12.78
C GLU A 112 22.48 -14.90 -14.14
N GLY A 113 23.74 -14.47 -14.15
CA GLY A 113 24.38 -13.85 -15.30
C GLY A 113 24.16 -12.34 -15.42
N GLY A 114 23.23 -11.75 -14.66
CA GLY A 114 23.08 -10.29 -14.53
C GLY A 114 23.56 -9.76 -13.19
N ASP A 115 23.13 -10.40 -12.10
CA ASP A 115 23.53 -10.03 -10.74
C ASP A 115 24.79 -10.78 -10.30
N THR A 116 24.83 -12.08 -10.59
CA THR A 116 25.88 -13.03 -10.23
C THR A 116 26.55 -13.60 -11.48
N PHE A 117 27.73 -14.20 -11.29
CA PHE A 117 28.36 -14.98 -12.35
C PHE A 117 27.57 -16.25 -12.64
N ILE A 118 27.52 -16.63 -13.92
CA ILE A 118 26.92 -17.85 -14.41
C ILE A 118 27.95 -18.66 -15.20
N THR A 119 27.93 -19.98 -15.04
CA THR A 119 28.81 -20.87 -15.80
C THR A 119 28.25 -21.09 -17.20
N LEU A 120 28.98 -20.65 -18.23
CA LEU A 120 28.73 -20.97 -19.62
C LEU A 120 29.61 -22.17 -20.04
N PRO A 121 29.05 -23.37 -20.24
CA PRO A 121 29.84 -24.55 -20.59
C PRO A 121 30.52 -24.42 -21.95
N ALA A 122 31.62 -25.17 -22.12
CA ALA A 122 32.30 -25.30 -23.41
C ALA A 122 31.33 -25.73 -24.52
N LYS A 123 31.49 -25.15 -25.72
CA LYS A 123 30.71 -25.49 -26.93
C LYS A 123 29.19 -25.31 -26.79
N LYS A 124 28.71 -24.58 -25.78
CA LYS A 124 27.28 -24.32 -25.57
C LYS A 124 26.88 -22.90 -25.93
N LYS A 125 25.63 -22.77 -26.33
CA LYS A 125 24.92 -21.50 -26.48
C LYS A 125 24.00 -21.29 -25.30
N LEU A 126 24.00 -20.10 -24.73
CA LEU A 126 23.16 -19.71 -23.61
C LEU A 126 22.20 -18.60 -24.05
N SER A 127 20.90 -18.77 -23.75
CA SER A 127 19.92 -17.69 -23.84
C SER A 127 19.71 -17.05 -22.47
N LEU A 128 19.85 -15.72 -22.40
CA LEU A 128 19.57 -14.94 -21.20
C LEU A 128 18.42 -13.94 -21.45
N PRO A 129 17.51 -13.77 -20.47
CA PRO A 129 16.48 -12.75 -20.54
C PRO A 129 17.09 -11.36 -20.30
N ILE A 130 16.96 -10.47 -21.29
CA ILE A 130 17.22 -9.04 -21.12
C ILE A 130 15.91 -8.33 -20.86
N ARG A 131 15.87 -7.46 -19.86
CA ARG A 131 14.67 -6.74 -19.46
C ARG A 131 14.80 -5.26 -19.67
N PHE A 132 13.72 -4.64 -20.10
CA PHE A 132 13.58 -3.21 -20.32
C PHE A 132 12.49 -2.64 -19.42
N PHE A 133 12.75 -1.46 -18.85
CA PHE A 133 11.79 -0.70 -18.04
C PHE A 133 11.62 0.66 -18.71
N ALA A 134 10.55 0.76 -19.50
CA ALA A 134 10.32 1.85 -20.44
C ALA A 134 9.10 2.73 -20.07
N GLN A 135 8.52 2.55 -18.87
CA GLN A 135 7.34 3.28 -18.41
C GLN A 135 7.51 4.81 -18.41
N ASP A 136 8.73 5.29 -18.18
CA ASP A 136 9.07 6.72 -18.13
C ASP A 136 9.80 7.19 -19.40
N CYS A 137 9.94 6.31 -20.38
CA CYS A 137 10.59 6.64 -21.64
C CYS A 137 9.65 7.44 -22.54
N ILE A 138 10.19 8.49 -23.15
CA ILE A 138 9.52 9.16 -24.26
C ILE A 138 9.61 8.24 -25.48
N PRO A 139 8.54 8.04 -26.26
CA PRO A 139 8.57 7.22 -27.46
C PRO A 139 9.70 7.64 -28.41
N GLY A 140 10.44 6.67 -28.95
CA GLY A 140 11.59 6.93 -29.81
C GLY A 140 12.66 5.84 -29.79
N PHE A 141 13.84 6.16 -30.31
CA PHE A 141 14.97 5.23 -30.38
C PHE A 141 16.00 5.50 -29.29
N TYR A 142 16.49 4.41 -28.71
CA TYR A 142 17.48 4.38 -27.63
C TYR A 142 18.62 3.44 -28.02
N ASN A 143 19.86 3.84 -27.75
CA ASN A 143 21.02 2.97 -27.97
C ASN A 143 21.28 2.12 -26.73
N ILE A 144 21.63 0.86 -26.95
CA ILE A 144 22.03 -0.06 -25.89
C ILE A 144 23.39 -0.66 -26.19
N GLU A 145 24.10 -1.03 -25.13
CA GLU A 145 25.34 -1.78 -25.18
C GLU A 145 25.30 -2.86 -24.11
N ASN A 146 25.69 -4.08 -24.50
CA ASN A 146 25.85 -5.21 -23.58
C ASN A 146 27.29 -5.69 -23.65
N SER A 147 27.88 -5.97 -22.50
CA SER A 147 29.25 -6.48 -22.37
C SER A 147 29.29 -7.74 -21.53
N ILE A 148 30.11 -8.71 -21.95
CA ILE A 148 30.38 -9.95 -21.21
C ILE A 148 31.65 -9.75 -20.39
N PHE A 149 31.59 -10.05 -19.10
CA PHE A 149 32.70 -9.94 -18.15
C PHE A 149 33.07 -11.33 -17.60
N ASP A 150 34.36 -11.58 -17.38
CA ASP A 150 34.85 -12.70 -16.58
C ASP A 150 34.93 -12.35 -15.08
N GLU A 151 35.28 -13.32 -14.24
CA GLU A 151 35.42 -13.13 -12.78
C GLU A 151 36.49 -12.11 -12.37
N ARG A 152 37.42 -11.79 -13.29
CA ARG A 152 38.47 -10.78 -13.07
C ARG A 152 38.02 -9.39 -13.53
N GLY A 153 36.82 -9.27 -14.10
CA GLY A 153 36.26 -8.03 -14.64
C GLY A 153 36.75 -7.69 -16.05
N ASN A 154 37.43 -8.60 -16.76
CA ASN A 154 37.83 -8.36 -18.14
C ASN A 154 36.63 -8.47 -19.07
N VAL A 155 36.54 -7.55 -20.03
CA VAL A 155 35.52 -7.61 -21.09
C VAL A 155 35.90 -8.67 -22.12
N LEU A 156 35.10 -9.73 -22.23
CA LEU A 156 35.27 -10.81 -23.21
C LEU A 156 34.67 -10.42 -24.57
N ASP A 157 33.50 -9.79 -24.57
CA ASP A 157 32.86 -9.29 -25.78
C ASP A 157 31.88 -8.15 -25.48
N THR A 158 31.57 -7.33 -26.50
CA THR A 158 30.63 -6.22 -26.42
C THR A 158 29.78 -6.19 -27.68
N ILE A 159 28.47 -5.99 -27.52
CA ILE A 159 27.53 -5.79 -28.62
C ILE A 159 26.71 -4.52 -28.41
N GLN A 160 26.54 -3.75 -29.48
CA GLN A 160 25.67 -2.57 -29.51
C GLN A 160 24.35 -2.89 -30.20
N GLY A 161 23.32 -2.12 -29.87
CA GLY A 161 21.99 -2.26 -30.44
C GLY A 161 21.13 -1.02 -30.29
N VAL A 162 19.92 -1.12 -30.85
CA VAL A 162 18.91 -0.07 -30.80
C VAL A 162 17.59 -0.64 -30.28
N VAL A 163 16.93 0.10 -29.40
CA VAL A 163 15.60 -0.18 -28.89
C VAL A 163 14.65 0.91 -29.39
N GLU A 164 13.60 0.53 -30.10
CA GLU A 164 12.47 1.40 -30.44
C GLU A 164 11.40 1.27 -29.34
N VAL A 165 11.17 2.35 -28.59
CA VAL A 165 10.05 2.46 -27.65
C VAL A 165 8.85 3.03 -28.41
N SER A 166 7.77 2.26 -28.51
CA SER A 166 6.58 2.67 -29.26
C SER A 166 5.78 3.76 -28.56
N LYS A 167 5.03 4.53 -29.35
CA LYS A 167 4.08 5.53 -28.85
C LYS A 167 2.84 4.84 -28.30
N PRO A 168 2.40 5.15 -27.06
CA PRO A 168 1.24 4.50 -26.48
C PRO A 168 -0.08 4.94 -27.13
N ILE A 169 -1.05 4.04 -27.21
CA ILE A 169 -2.40 4.32 -27.72
C ILE A 169 -3.33 4.70 -26.55
N LEU A 170 -3.49 6.01 -26.32
CA LEU A 170 -4.39 6.56 -25.30
C LEU A 170 -5.86 6.54 -25.74
N ASP A 171 -6.43 5.35 -25.92
CA ASP A 171 -7.87 5.20 -26.15
C ASP A 171 -8.67 5.18 -24.83
N ILE A 172 -8.79 6.37 -24.23
CA ILE A 172 -9.56 6.60 -23.00
C ILE A 172 -11.00 7.02 -23.32
N ALA A 173 -11.96 6.38 -22.64
CA ALA A 173 -13.36 6.79 -22.59
C ALA A 173 -13.74 7.25 -21.18
N VAL A 174 -14.53 8.32 -21.09
CA VAL A 174 -15.04 8.84 -19.81
C VAL A 174 -16.56 8.78 -19.85
N LYS A 175 -17.16 8.14 -18.84
CA LYS A 175 -18.60 8.07 -18.66
C LYS A 175 -18.95 8.68 -17.30
N GLN A 176 -19.79 9.70 -17.29
CA GLN A 176 -20.38 10.17 -16.03
C GLN A 176 -21.32 9.09 -15.48
N LEU A 177 -21.12 8.72 -14.22
CA LEU A 177 -21.91 7.70 -13.52
C LEU A 177 -23.04 8.36 -12.75
N GLU A 178 -22.66 9.21 -11.80
CA GLU A 178 -23.59 9.83 -10.86
C GLU A 178 -23.31 11.32 -10.79
N LYS A 179 -24.39 12.08 -10.59
CA LYS A 179 -24.35 13.51 -10.34
C LYS A 179 -24.98 13.76 -8.98
N SER A 180 -24.22 14.45 -8.14
CA SER A 180 -24.61 14.85 -6.81
C SER A 180 -24.41 16.36 -6.64
N PRO A 181 -25.03 16.97 -5.62
CA PRO A 181 -24.83 18.38 -5.31
C PRO A 181 -23.37 18.78 -5.01
N LEU A 182 -22.60 17.85 -4.45
CA LEU A 182 -21.23 18.10 -3.93
C LEU A 182 -20.16 17.42 -4.78
N ALA A 183 -20.52 16.36 -5.49
CA ALA A 183 -19.61 15.53 -6.25
C ALA A 183 -20.22 15.01 -7.55
N HIS A 184 -19.38 14.83 -8.55
CA HIS A 184 -19.72 14.16 -9.81
C HIS A 184 -18.79 12.96 -9.96
N SER A 185 -19.35 11.77 -10.16
CA SER A 185 -18.58 10.54 -10.35
C SER A 185 -18.45 10.19 -11.83
N TYR A 186 -17.26 9.77 -12.21
CA TYR A 186 -16.90 9.42 -13.58
C TYR A 186 -16.19 8.06 -13.59
N ARG A 187 -16.60 7.21 -14.53
CA ARG A 187 -15.87 5.99 -14.89
C ARG A 187 -14.96 6.29 -16.06
N ILE A 188 -13.68 6.12 -15.84
CA ILE A 188 -12.63 6.23 -16.84
C ILE A 188 -12.28 4.83 -17.28
N ARG A 189 -12.40 4.53 -18.57
CA ARG A 189 -12.10 3.21 -19.14
C ARG A 189 -10.96 3.29 -20.14
N ASN A 190 -10.03 2.35 -20.03
CA ASN A 190 -8.98 2.16 -21.03
C ASN A 190 -9.45 1.15 -22.09
N ASN A 191 -9.74 1.62 -23.30
CA ASN A 191 -10.12 0.77 -24.44
C ASN A 191 -8.91 0.40 -25.33
N GLY A 192 -7.74 1.00 -25.07
CA GLY A 192 -6.55 0.90 -25.91
C GLY A 192 -5.68 -0.29 -25.53
N GLU A 193 -4.44 0.00 -25.15
CA GLU A 193 -3.45 -0.94 -24.67
C GLU A 193 -3.09 -0.67 -23.21
N ASP A 194 -2.23 -1.49 -22.60
CA ASP A 194 -1.74 -1.23 -21.25
C ASP A 194 -0.98 0.09 -21.19
N LEU A 195 -1.39 0.99 -20.30
CA LEU A 195 -0.78 2.30 -20.14
C LEU A 195 0.07 2.32 -18.87
N ALA A 196 1.38 2.50 -19.02
CA ALA A 196 2.26 2.75 -17.87
C ALA A 196 2.45 4.25 -17.62
N ASN A 197 2.86 4.59 -16.40
CA ASN A 197 2.99 5.98 -15.95
C ASN A 197 1.75 6.82 -16.30
N PHE A 198 0.57 6.22 -16.11
CA PHE A 198 -0.70 6.84 -16.38
C PHE A 198 -1.03 7.85 -15.27
N SER A 199 -1.43 9.05 -15.65
CA SER A 199 -1.93 10.05 -14.71
C SER A 199 -3.23 10.66 -15.20
N ILE A 200 -4.04 11.08 -14.25
CA ILE A 200 -5.25 11.88 -14.48
C ILE A 200 -5.06 13.19 -13.71
N SER A 201 -5.25 14.31 -14.37
CA SER A 201 -5.23 15.63 -13.73
C SER A 201 -6.35 16.51 -14.26
N LEU A 202 -6.67 17.56 -13.53
CA LEU A 202 -7.58 18.61 -13.98
C LEU A 202 -6.75 19.70 -14.62
N LYS A 203 -7.08 20.07 -15.86
CA LYS A 203 -6.23 20.94 -16.68
C LYS A 203 -6.20 22.37 -16.19
N ASN A 204 -7.34 22.92 -15.77
CA ASN A 204 -7.46 24.35 -15.44
C ASN A 204 -7.98 24.61 -14.02
N SER A 205 -8.63 23.63 -13.37
CA SER A 205 -9.32 23.88 -12.11
C SER A 205 -8.38 23.96 -10.91
N LYS A 206 -8.54 25.04 -10.14
CA LYS A 206 -7.93 25.22 -8.81
C LYS A 206 -8.90 24.93 -7.66
N THR A 207 -10.19 24.78 -7.94
CA THR A 207 -11.28 24.70 -6.95
C THR A 207 -11.95 23.33 -6.91
N LEU A 208 -11.75 22.51 -7.94
CA LEU A 208 -12.13 21.12 -7.94
C LEU A 208 -10.99 20.26 -7.40
N ARG A 209 -11.36 19.16 -6.79
CA ARG A 209 -10.48 18.09 -6.32
C ARG A 209 -10.98 16.78 -6.90
N MET A 210 -10.07 15.81 -7.03
CA MET A 210 -10.34 14.49 -7.60
C MET A 210 -9.95 13.42 -6.58
N GLU A 211 -10.83 12.44 -6.40
CA GLU A 211 -10.66 11.33 -5.46
C GLU A 211 -11.05 10.00 -6.13
N PRO A 212 -10.17 8.98 -6.19
CA PRO A 212 -8.76 9.05 -5.83
C PRO A 212 -7.99 9.98 -6.78
N SER A 213 -6.88 10.54 -6.31
CA SER A 213 -5.86 11.08 -7.22
C SER A 213 -5.15 9.91 -7.92
N VAL A 214 -4.80 10.08 -9.19
CA VAL A 214 -4.16 9.04 -9.99
C VAL A 214 -2.92 9.61 -10.67
N ASN A 215 -1.76 9.11 -10.28
CA ASN A 215 -0.47 9.52 -10.82
C ASN A 215 0.43 8.29 -10.96
N HIS A 216 1.26 8.24 -12.01
CA HIS A 216 2.22 7.15 -12.24
C HIS A 216 1.62 5.73 -12.05
N TYR A 217 0.35 5.59 -12.42
CA TYR A 217 -0.42 4.37 -12.29
C TYR A 217 -0.17 3.46 -13.49
N PHE A 218 -0.19 2.15 -13.32
CA PHE A 218 -0.34 1.24 -14.45
C PHE A 218 -1.83 1.03 -14.68
N PHE A 219 -2.33 1.42 -15.85
CA PHE A 219 -3.74 1.31 -16.20
C PHE A 219 -3.93 0.20 -17.25
N PRO A 220 -4.32 -1.03 -16.82
CA PRO A 220 -4.43 -2.16 -17.73
C PRO A 220 -5.47 -1.94 -18.83
N LYS A 221 -5.24 -2.56 -19.98
CA LYS A 221 -6.22 -2.62 -21.06
C LYS A 221 -7.55 -3.18 -20.59
N GLY A 222 -8.64 -2.55 -20.99
CA GLY A 222 -10.00 -2.99 -20.70
C GLY A 222 -10.49 -2.65 -19.29
N SER A 223 -9.58 -2.26 -18.38
CA SER A 223 -9.91 -1.90 -17.01
C SER A 223 -10.56 -0.52 -16.91
N SER A 224 -11.12 -0.23 -15.72
CA SER A 224 -11.72 1.05 -15.42
C SER A 224 -11.34 1.56 -14.04
N ILE A 225 -11.28 2.88 -13.89
CA ILE A 225 -11.12 3.58 -12.62
C ILE A 225 -12.30 4.51 -12.45
N ASP A 226 -12.95 4.44 -11.30
CA ASP A 226 -13.97 5.42 -10.92
C ASP A 226 -13.29 6.56 -10.13
N VAL A 227 -13.54 7.80 -10.54
CA VAL A 227 -13.07 9.01 -9.88
C VAL A 227 -14.24 9.93 -9.57
N SER A 228 -14.21 10.56 -8.42
CA SER A 228 -15.13 11.60 -8.00
C SER A 228 -14.46 12.96 -8.13
N LEU A 229 -15.09 13.87 -8.86
CA LEU A 229 -14.77 15.28 -8.78
C LEU A 229 -15.65 15.92 -7.73
N TYR A 230 -15.08 16.73 -6.86
CA TYR A 230 -15.83 17.47 -5.85
C TYR A 230 -15.27 18.85 -5.67
N THR A 231 -16.10 19.73 -5.14
CA THR A 231 -15.68 21.08 -4.76
C THR A 231 -15.69 21.22 -3.25
N THR A 232 -14.83 22.10 -2.79
CA THR A 232 -14.64 22.41 -1.37
C THR A 232 -15.10 23.82 -1.02
N VAL A 233 -15.63 24.54 -2.02
CA VAL A 233 -16.23 25.87 -1.90
C VAL A 233 -17.62 25.84 -2.50
N ALA A 234 -18.50 26.72 -2.04
CA ALA A 234 -19.75 26.94 -2.73
C ALA A 234 -19.44 27.46 -4.15
N ILE A 235 -20.01 26.82 -5.17
CA ILE A 235 -19.88 27.29 -6.55
C ILE A 235 -21.25 27.74 -7.03
N ASP A 236 -21.37 29.00 -7.41
CA ASP A 236 -22.62 29.60 -7.88
C ASP A 236 -22.89 29.41 -9.39
N LYS A 237 -21.97 28.73 -10.09
CA LYS A 237 -21.97 28.55 -11.55
C LYS A 237 -21.42 27.19 -11.97
N GLU A 238 -21.69 26.82 -13.21
CA GLU A 238 -21.05 25.70 -13.87
C GLU A 238 -19.54 25.94 -14.03
N ILE A 239 -18.73 24.94 -13.68
CA ILE A 239 -17.30 24.88 -14.01
C ILE A 239 -17.16 23.99 -15.25
N LYS A 240 -16.56 24.56 -16.30
CA LYS A 240 -16.13 23.83 -17.49
C LYS A 240 -14.63 23.62 -17.40
N ASP A 241 -14.19 22.38 -17.48
CA ASP A 241 -12.77 22.03 -17.45
C ASP A 241 -12.53 20.73 -18.23
N ASP A 242 -11.27 20.34 -18.39
CA ASP A 242 -10.86 19.12 -19.06
C ASP A 242 -10.18 18.16 -18.07
N PHE A 243 -10.51 16.87 -18.17
CA PHE A 243 -9.61 15.82 -17.72
C PHE A 243 -8.39 15.82 -18.66
N LEU A 244 -7.20 15.91 -18.09
CA LEU A 244 -5.93 15.69 -18.77
C LEU A 244 -5.39 14.32 -18.38
N PHE A 245 -5.44 13.40 -19.34
CA PHE A 245 -4.82 12.07 -19.25
C PHE A 245 -3.42 12.13 -19.81
N SER A 246 -2.44 11.52 -19.13
CA SER A 246 -1.09 11.34 -19.67
C SER A 246 -0.61 9.91 -19.49
N SER A 247 0.20 9.41 -20.42
CA SER A 247 0.95 8.15 -20.27
C SER A 247 2.20 8.20 -21.15
N ALA A 248 3.37 7.92 -20.58
CA ALA A 248 4.68 7.91 -21.25
C ALA A 248 4.90 9.10 -22.22
N GLY A 249 4.60 10.32 -21.76
CA GLY A 249 4.80 11.56 -22.53
C GLY A 249 3.68 11.91 -23.53
N GLU A 250 2.74 11.00 -23.79
CA GLU A 250 1.53 11.29 -24.57
C GLU A 250 0.41 11.84 -23.69
N GLN A 251 -0.43 12.68 -24.27
CA GLN A 251 -1.51 13.35 -23.56
C GLN A 251 -2.83 13.32 -24.36
N LYS A 252 -3.95 13.23 -23.64
CA LYS A 252 -5.30 13.33 -24.19
C LYS A 252 -6.16 14.16 -23.24
N THR A 253 -6.94 15.08 -23.79
CA THR A 253 -7.88 15.89 -23.02
C THR A 253 -9.32 15.50 -23.33
N ILE A 254 -10.16 15.36 -22.31
CA ILE A 254 -11.59 15.11 -22.46
C ILE A 254 -12.36 16.14 -21.62
N PRO A 255 -13.21 16.98 -22.23
CA PRO A 255 -13.94 18.02 -21.51
C PRO A 255 -15.01 17.43 -20.61
N PHE A 256 -15.29 18.11 -19.51
CA PHE A 256 -16.42 17.84 -18.63
C PHE A 256 -17.06 19.13 -18.14
N VAL A 257 -18.25 18.95 -17.57
CA VAL A 257 -19.06 20.01 -17.01
C VAL A 257 -19.40 19.65 -15.57
N PHE A 258 -18.88 20.44 -14.63
CA PHE A 258 -19.21 20.33 -13.22
C PHE A 258 -20.25 21.39 -12.87
N GLN A 259 -21.45 20.95 -12.49
CA GLN A 259 -22.56 21.83 -12.16
C GLN A 259 -22.85 21.70 -10.68
N SER A 260 -22.41 22.71 -9.92
CA SER A 260 -22.87 22.87 -8.55
C SER A 260 -24.32 23.38 -8.51
N HIS A 261 -24.91 23.45 -7.32
CA HIS A 261 -26.29 23.85 -7.12
C HIS A 261 -26.55 25.34 -7.42
N ALA A 262 -27.84 25.69 -7.46
CA ALA A 262 -28.28 27.08 -7.53
C ALA A 262 -27.76 27.88 -6.31
N PRO A 263 -27.40 29.17 -6.48
CA PRO A 263 -26.94 30.00 -5.37
C PRO A 263 -27.90 29.95 -4.18
N GLY A 264 -27.38 29.67 -2.98
CA GLY A 264 -28.14 29.67 -1.73
C GLY A 264 -28.80 28.34 -1.30
N SER A 265 -28.60 27.22 -2.01
CA SER A 265 -29.09 25.90 -1.56
C SER A 265 -28.04 25.04 -0.86
N ILE A 266 -26.80 25.53 -0.75
CA ILE A 266 -25.72 24.88 -0.02
C ILE A 266 -25.66 25.53 1.36
N GLU A 267 -25.74 24.71 2.40
CA GLU A 267 -25.51 25.12 3.78
C GLU A 267 -24.24 24.43 4.29
N THR A 268 -23.46 25.14 5.10
CA THR A 268 -22.30 24.54 5.75
C THR A 268 -22.73 23.95 7.08
N VAL A 269 -22.57 22.64 7.28
CA VAL A 269 -22.82 21.97 8.57
C VAL A 269 -21.51 21.63 9.26
N SER A 270 -21.54 21.64 10.60
CA SER A 270 -20.41 21.22 11.42
C SER A 270 -20.56 19.72 11.72
N LEU A 271 -19.58 18.93 11.30
CA LEU A 271 -19.54 17.47 11.46
C LEU A 271 -18.23 17.06 12.13
N ASP A 272 -18.17 15.88 12.73
CA ASP A 272 -16.95 15.22 13.22
C ASP A 272 -16.62 13.97 12.37
N PRO A 273 -16.27 14.14 11.09
CA PRO A 273 -16.13 13.03 10.15
C PRO A 273 -14.77 12.35 10.20
N ILE A 274 -14.73 11.19 9.57
CA ILE A 274 -13.53 10.56 9.03
C ILE A 274 -13.40 11.02 7.57
N VAL A 275 -12.24 11.55 7.19
CA VAL A 275 -11.93 11.89 5.79
C VAL A 275 -10.89 10.91 5.25
N ARG A 276 -11.21 10.24 4.15
CA ARG A 276 -10.34 9.34 3.41
C ARG A 276 -9.91 9.99 2.10
N LEU A 277 -8.63 10.28 1.97
CA LEU A 277 -8.02 10.76 0.72
C LEU A 277 -7.15 9.67 0.14
N ARG A 278 -7.42 9.23 -1.08
CA ARG A 278 -6.68 8.12 -1.71
C ARG A 278 -5.87 8.61 -2.88
N ILE A 279 -4.66 8.08 -2.97
CA ILE A 279 -3.74 8.30 -4.08
C ILE A 279 -3.31 6.95 -4.62
N LYS A 280 -3.57 6.76 -5.92
CA LYS A 280 -3.04 5.65 -6.69
C LYS A 280 -1.76 6.12 -7.36
N ASP A 281 -0.62 5.86 -6.70
CA ASP A 281 0.73 6.19 -7.20
C ASP A 281 1.71 5.07 -6.85
N TRP A 282 2.38 4.53 -7.86
CA TRP A 282 3.25 3.36 -7.74
C TRP A 282 4.69 3.81 -7.64
N TYR A 283 5.54 3.14 -6.85
CA TYR A 283 6.98 3.34 -7.01
C TYR A 283 7.57 2.16 -7.80
N CYS A 284 8.69 2.40 -8.48
CA CYS A 284 9.32 1.39 -9.31
C CYS A 284 10.83 1.63 -9.39
N THR A 285 11.58 0.72 -10.00
CA THR A 285 13.04 0.87 -10.16
C THR A 285 13.43 2.23 -10.76
N ASN A 286 12.67 2.74 -11.73
CA ASN A 286 12.96 4.01 -12.40
C ASN A 286 12.52 5.23 -11.56
N ARG A 287 11.66 5.02 -10.57
CA ARG A 287 11.09 6.04 -9.71
C ARG A 287 11.21 5.60 -8.25
N PRO A 288 12.44 5.58 -7.71
CA PRO A 288 12.68 5.18 -6.32
C PRO A 288 12.10 6.16 -5.31
N VAL A 289 11.78 7.38 -5.76
CA VAL A 289 11.15 8.42 -4.96
C VAL A 289 9.81 8.77 -5.59
N ILE A 290 8.72 8.54 -4.86
CA ILE A 290 7.40 9.04 -5.23
C ILE A 290 6.93 10.07 -4.22
N SER A 291 6.35 11.15 -4.70
CA SER A 291 5.85 12.25 -3.89
C SER A 291 4.38 12.47 -4.19
N MET A 292 3.55 12.24 -3.18
CA MET A 292 2.10 12.25 -3.25
C MET A 292 1.58 13.49 -2.54
N ASN A 293 0.82 14.32 -3.24
CA ASN A 293 0.30 15.57 -2.69
C ASN A 293 -1.14 15.36 -2.21
N TYR A 294 -1.38 15.61 -0.93
CA TYR A 294 -2.67 15.55 -0.27
C TYR A 294 -3.14 16.96 0.12
N SER A 295 -4.35 17.32 -0.34
CA SER A 295 -5.02 18.54 0.12
C SER A 295 -5.88 18.22 1.34
N ILE A 296 -5.37 18.49 2.54
CA ILE A 296 -6.08 18.25 3.80
C ILE A 296 -7.09 19.38 4.05
N PRO A 297 -8.38 19.09 4.28
CA PRO A 297 -9.41 20.10 4.47
C PRO A 297 -9.41 20.72 5.87
N TYR A 298 -9.30 22.04 5.98
CA TYR A 298 -9.54 22.82 7.21
C TYR A 298 -8.74 22.34 8.42
N PHE A 299 -7.40 22.39 8.36
CA PHE A 299 -6.55 22.15 9.54
C PHE A 299 -6.51 23.39 10.43
N GLU A 300 -7.46 23.50 11.35
CA GLU A 300 -7.53 24.59 12.32
C GLU A 300 -6.66 24.28 13.52
N LYS A 301 -5.84 25.27 13.92
CA LYS A 301 -5.11 25.20 15.17
C LYS A 301 -5.07 26.53 15.89
N LYS A 302 -5.09 26.48 17.21
CA LYS A 302 -5.07 27.65 18.09
C LYS A 302 -4.03 27.43 19.17
N GLU A 303 -3.04 28.33 19.25
CA GLU A 303 -2.09 28.32 20.36
C GLU A 303 -2.85 28.39 21.68
N THR A 304 -2.51 27.51 22.62
CA THR A 304 -3.22 27.37 23.88
C THR A 304 -2.25 27.32 25.06
N THR A 305 -2.60 28.07 26.10
CA THR A 305 -1.99 28.02 27.43
C THR A 305 -3.03 27.60 28.47
N ASP A 306 -4.07 26.90 28.04
CA ASP A 306 -5.27 26.64 28.85
C ASP A 306 -4.93 25.78 30.10
N ILE A 307 -5.40 26.23 31.26
CA ILE A 307 -5.27 25.52 32.54
C ILE A 307 -6.06 24.20 32.49
N GLY A 308 -7.15 24.15 31.73
CA GLY A 308 -7.94 22.93 31.50
C GLY A 308 -7.15 21.84 30.75
N PHE A 309 -6.35 22.23 29.76
CA PHE A 309 -5.39 21.33 29.10
C PHE A 309 -4.29 20.89 30.09
N THR A 310 -3.70 21.86 30.80
CA THR A 310 -2.55 21.62 31.69
C THR A 310 -2.87 20.62 32.81
N SER A 311 -4.08 20.69 33.38
CA SER A 311 -4.53 19.78 34.44
C SER A 311 -4.76 18.35 33.93
N LYS A 312 -5.44 18.17 32.79
CA LYS A 312 -5.66 16.86 32.17
C LYS A 312 -4.35 16.21 31.70
N PHE A 313 -3.48 16.99 31.07
CA PHE A 313 -2.15 16.55 30.67
C PHE A 313 -1.31 16.08 31.87
N SER A 314 -1.31 16.86 32.97
CA SER A 314 -0.66 16.45 34.23
C SER A 314 -1.26 15.17 34.81
N TRP A 315 -2.56 14.94 34.59
CA TRP A 315 -3.21 13.71 35.05
C TRP A 315 -2.77 12.49 34.24
N LEU A 316 -2.69 12.60 32.91
CA LEU A 316 -2.10 11.54 32.06
C LEU A 316 -0.67 11.22 32.49
N ILE A 317 0.17 12.23 32.70
CA ILE A 317 1.56 12.01 33.14
C ILE A 317 1.64 11.34 34.52
N SER A 318 0.72 11.65 35.43
CA SER A 318 0.77 11.14 36.81
C SER A 318 0.06 9.81 37.04
N LYS A 319 -0.91 9.45 36.19
CA LYS A 319 -1.75 8.24 36.34
C LYS A 319 -1.77 7.32 35.12
N GLY A 320 -1.29 7.79 33.98
CA GLY A 320 -1.20 7.01 32.77
C GLY A 320 -0.10 5.95 32.85
N GLU A 321 -0.30 4.88 32.09
CA GLU A 321 0.69 3.86 31.83
C GLU A 321 1.53 4.28 30.61
N ALA A 322 2.84 4.12 30.70
CA ALA A 322 3.79 4.50 29.66
C ALA A 322 4.36 3.24 28.98
N PHE A 323 4.46 3.26 27.66
CA PHE A 323 4.86 2.15 26.80
C PHE A 323 5.98 2.58 25.87
N ASP A 324 6.91 1.66 25.62
CA ASP A 324 7.91 1.74 24.55
C ASP A 324 7.39 0.90 23.38
N THR A 325 6.88 1.56 22.34
CA THR A 325 6.25 0.92 21.18
C THR A 325 7.22 0.73 20.01
N ASN A 326 8.35 1.45 19.99
CA ASN A 326 9.39 1.33 18.96
C ASN A 326 10.62 0.50 19.39
N GLY A 327 10.72 0.10 20.67
CA GLY A 327 11.77 -0.75 21.22
C GLY A 327 13.08 -0.02 21.55
N ASN A 328 13.07 1.32 21.63
CA ASN A 328 14.25 2.14 21.90
C ASN A 328 14.58 2.28 23.41
N ARG A 329 13.83 1.59 24.28
CA ARG A 329 13.92 1.60 25.75
C ARG A 329 13.52 2.91 26.42
N LYS A 330 12.89 3.83 25.69
CA LYS A 330 12.21 5.00 26.23
C LYS A 330 10.72 4.86 26.00
N PRO A 331 9.88 5.33 26.92
CA PRO A 331 8.46 5.43 26.62
C PRO A 331 8.22 6.42 25.48
N ASP A 332 7.41 6.03 24.51
CA ASP A 332 6.99 6.83 23.35
C ASP A 332 5.46 6.97 23.26
N HIS A 333 4.73 6.27 24.14
CA HIS A 333 3.27 6.26 24.18
C HIS A 333 2.75 6.19 25.62
N TRP A 334 1.74 7.00 25.93
CA TRP A 334 1.07 7.04 27.23
C TRP A 334 -0.42 6.83 27.06
N ILE A 335 -1.03 6.01 27.90
CA ILE A 335 -2.48 5.83 27.94
C ILE A 335 -3.00 5.88 29.37
N LEU A 336 -4.13 6.55 29.54
CA LEU A 336 -4.93 6.47 30.75
C LEU A 336 -6.19 5.67 30.43
N ILE A 337 -6.39 4.55 31.12
CA ILE A 337 -7.57 3.69 30.95
C ILE A 337 -8.48 3.86 32.18
N GLU A 338 -9.77 4.09 31.94
CA GLU A 338 -10.81 4.08 32.98
C GLU A 338 -11.97 3.19 32.52
N LYS A 339 -12.43 2.27 33.40
CA LYS A 339 -13.50 1.29 33.10
C LYS A 339 -13.30 0.48 31.80
N GLY A 340 -12.06 0.21 31.42
CA GLY A 340 -11.72 -0.58 30.22
C GLY A 340 -11.69 0.21 28.92
N SER A 341 -11.85 1.54 28.96
CA SER A 341 -11.74 2.42 27.81
C SER A 341 -10.58 3.39 27.99
N THR A 342 -9.83 3.65 26.93
CA THR A 342 -8.80 4.71 26.94
C THR A 342 -9.49 6.06 27.06
N LEU A 343 -9.20 6.79 28.13
CA LEU A 343 -9.71 8.14 28.40
C LEU A 343 -8.82 9.22 27.79
N MET A 344 -7.52 9.01 27.81
CA MET A 344 -6.52 9.94 27.29
C MET A 344 -5.35 9.16 26.72
N ALA A 345 -4.74 9.71 25.69
CA ALA A 345 -3.52 9.18 25.13
C ALA A 345 -2.55 10.31 24.83
N GLY A 346 -1.26 10.04 24.99
CA GLY A 346 -0.19 10.92 24.57
C GLY A 346 0.85 10.15 23.80
N ASP A 347 1.46 10.81 22.82
CA ASP A 347 2.50 10.25 21.97
C ASP A 347 3.70 11.20 22.02
N ASP A 348 4.91 10.62 21.98
CA ASP A 348 6.19 11.31 21.78
C ASP A 348 6.67 10.99 20.36
N TYR A 349 6.38 11.88 19.43
CA TYR A 349 6.70 11.68 18.02
C TYR A 349 8.12 12.08 17.63
N ASP A 350 8.83 12.89 18.43
CA ASP A 350 10.21 13.29 18.15
C ASP A 350 11.27 12.51 18.96
N GLU A 351 10.81 11.56 19.79
CA GLU A 351 11.60 10.63 20.60
C GLU A 351 12.51 11.33 21.63
N ASP A 352 12.15 12.55 22.04
CA ASP A 352 12.88 13.31 23.03
C ASP A 352 12.60 12.85 24.48
N GLY A 353 11.58 12.00 24.67
CA GLY A 353 11.11 11.46 25.94
C GLY A 353 10.00 12.28 26.60
N GLU A 354 9.52 13.34 25.95
CA GLU A 354 8.38 14.15 26.38
C GLU A 354 7.18 13.95 25.45
N ILE A 355 5.97 14.04 26.01
CA ILE A 355 4.75 14.02 25.19
C ILE A 355 4.69 15.32 24.38
N ASP A 356 4.73 15.19 23.05
CA ASP A 356 4.56 16.27 22.09
C ASP A 356 3.19 16.23 21.40
N TYR A 357 2.40 15.19 21.65
CA TYR A 357 1.04 15.03 21.18
C TYR A 357 0.12 14.48 22.26
N PHE A 358 -1.04 15.12 22.47
CA PHE A 358 -2.00 14.73 23.50
C PHE A 358 -3.41 14.73 22.93
N ARG A 359 -4.17 13.65 23.17
CA ARG A 359 -5.57 13.53 22.76
C ARG A 359 -6.45 12.98 23.87
N GLU A 360 -7.66 13.53 23.94
CA GLU A 360 -8.72 13.04 24.82
C GLU A 360 -9.56 12.01 24.04
N ARG A 361 -9.74 10.81 24.61
CA ARG A 361 -10.59 9.74 24.08
C ARG A 361 -11.78 9.55 25.02
N ASP A 362 -13.00 9.79 24.56
CA ASP A 362 -14.18 9.61 25.41
C ASP A 362 -14.52 8.11 25.51
N SER A 363 -14.71 7.62 26.74
CA SER A 363 -14.91 6.21 27.07
C SER A 363 -16.34 5.71 26.84
N GLU A 364 -17.33 6.60 26.73
CA GLU A 364 -18.75 6.22 26.71
C GLU A 364 -19.60 7.03 25.71
N ASN A 365 -19.20 8.25 25.31
CA ASN A 365 -19.98 9.10 24.40
C ASN A 365 -19.23 9.43 23.11
N ARG A 366 -19.97 9.38 21.99
CA ARG A 366 -19.56 9.53 20.59
C ARG A 366 -18.91 10.89 20.28
N SER A 367 -17.78 11.23 20.89
CA SER A 367 -17.09 12.48 20.60
C SER A 367 -15.60 12.33 20.87
N LEU A 368 -14.81 12.19 19.80
CA LEU A 368 -13.39 12.52 19.88
C LEU A 368 -13.30 14.03 20.12
N ASN A 369 -12.99 14.42 21.36
CA ASN A 369 -13.28 15.79 21.75
C ASN A 369 -12.19 16.76 21.33
N ARG A 370 -10.91 16.47 21.59
CA ARG A 370 -9.82 17.42 21.34
C ARG A 370 -8.48 16.70 21.18
N ALA A 371 -7.64 17.26 20.32
CA ALA A 371 -6.23 16.94 20.27
C ALA A 371 -5.40 18.21 20.39
N TYR A 372 -4.19 18.02 20.88
CA TYR A 372 -3.21 19.05 21.12
C TYR A 372 -1.87 18.56 20.66
N PHE A 373 -1.08 19.42 20.04
CA PHE A 373 0.28 19.09 19.65
C PHE A 373 1.24 20.23 19.99
N LYS A 374 2.48 19.87 20.28
CA LYS A 374 3.57 20.77 20.58
C LYS A 374 4.31 21.10 19.28
N LYS A 375 4.52 22.39 19.04
CA LYS A 375 5.36 22.90 17.94
C LYS A 375 6.10 24.13 18.42
N ASP A 376 7.41 24.17 18.23
CA ASP A 376 8.28 25.28 18.68
C ASP A 376 8.10 25.61 20.18
N ASN A 377 8.03 24.57 21.03
CA ASN A 377 7.77 24.64 22.48
C ASN A 377 6.44 25.29 22.90
N ARG A 378 5.46 25.35 21.99
CA ARG A 378 4.11 25.85 22.27
C ARG A 378 3.07 24.79 21.96
N TRP A 379 2.02 24.74 22.77
CA TRP A 379 0.90 23.84 22.57
C TRP A 379 -0.15 24.47 21.68
N TYR A 380 -0.68 23.68 20.75
CA TYR A 380 -1.75 24.06 19.86
C TYR A 380 -2.89 23.08 20.00
N GLU A 381 -4.09 23.59 20.28
CA GLU A 381 -5.34 22.83 20.11
C GLU A 381 -5.67 22.74 18.62
N THR A 382 -6.20 21.60 18.18
CA THR A 382 -6.50 21.33 16.76
C THR A 382 -7.86 20.66 16.56
N ASN A 383 -8.44 20.89 15.39
CA ASN A 383 -9.66 20.19 14.97
C ASN A 383 -9.42 18.82 14.33
N ILE A 384 -8.18 18.47 13.98
CA ILE A 384 -7.75 17.11 13.60
C ILE A 384 -7.33 16.37 14.88
N VAL A 385 -7.94 15.21 15.13
CA VAL A 385 -7.73 14.38 16.33
C VAL A 385 -6.82 13.19 16.11
N ASP A 386 -6.70 12.70 14.89
CA ASP A 386 -5.71 11.69 14.54
C ASP A 386 -5.59 11.67 13.01
N ILE A 387 -4.43 11.25 12.53
CA ILE A 387 -4.19 11.08 11.10
C ILE A 387 -3.29 9.87 10.89
N TYR A 388 -3.66 9.04 9.92
CA TYR A 388 -2.93 7.83 9.60
C TYR A 388 -2.68 7.74 8.10
N LEU A 389 -1.46 7.36 7.76
CA LEU A 389 -1.13 6.87 6.42
C LEU A 389 -1.32 5.36 6.40
N ILE A 390 -2.16 4.91 5.48
CA ILE A 390 -2.33 3.51 5.15
C ILE A 390 -1.68 3.29 3.78
N SER A 391 -0.59 2.52 3.75
CA SER A 391 0.10 2.17 2.49
C SER A 391 -0.07 0.68 2.23
N SER A 392 -0.71 0.31 1.13
CA SER A 392 -0.93 -1.09 0.71
C SER A 392 0.04 -1.46 -0.40
N PHE A 393 1.03 -2.30 -0.09
CA PHE A 393 2.08 -2.70 -1.02
C PHE A 393 1.76 -4.01 -1.76
N LEU A 394 1.87 -4.00 -3.09
CA LEU A 394 1.70 -5.17 -3.94
C LEU A 394 2.88 -5.30 -4.91
N PRO A 395 3.84 -6.22 -4.65
CA PRO A 395 4.90 -6.55 -5.62
C PRO A 395 4.35 -7.05 -6.95
N PHE A 396 4.90 -6.52 -8.05
CA PHE A 396 4.50 -6.86 -9.41
C PHE A 396 5.18 -8.16 -9.88
N ASN A 397 4.55 -8.90 -10.80
CA ASN A 397 5.00 -10.23 -11.27
C ASN A 397 5.35 -11.14 -10.09
N ASP A 398 4.49 -11.12 -9.08
CA ASP A 398 4.45 -12.13 -8.04
C ASP A 398 5.73 -12.20 -7.20
N GLY A 399 6.37 -11.05 -6.98
CA GLY A 399 7.59 -10.98 -6.15
C GLY A 399 8.84 -11.61 -6.79
N ALA A 400 8.70 -12.22 -7.97
CA ALA A 400 9.73 -12.98 -8.66
C ALA A 400 11.10 -12.27 -8.76
N ASN A 401 11.09 -10.97 -9.01
CA ASN A 401 12.32 -10.18 -9.21
C ASN A 401 12.54 -9.16 -8.09
N VAL A 402 11.66 -9.16 -7.09
CA VAL A 402 11.59 -8.18 -6.01
C VAL A 402 12.61 -8.57 -4.95
N LYS A 403 13.61 -7.71 -4.73
CA LYS A 403 14.65 -7.91 -3.71
C LYS A 403 14.36 -7.09 -2.45
N PRO A 404 14.85 -7.53 -1.29
CA PRO A 404 14.91 -6.69 -0.10
C PRO A 404 15.55 -5.31 -0.40
N HIS A 405 14.97 -4.25 0.15
CA HIS A 405 15.43 -2.89 -0.02
C HIS A 405 14.93 -1.99 1.14
N ASP A 406 15.48 -0.79 1.23
CA ASP A 406 15.08 0.16 2.26
C ASP A 406 13.89 0.99 1.79
N LEU A 407 12.90 1.18 2.66
CA LEU A 407 11.75 2.05 2.48
C LEU A 407 11.73 3.10 3.59
N GLU A 408 11.77 4.37 3.20
CA GLU A 408 11.65 5.52 4.08
C GLU A 408 10.36 6.28 3.71
N VAL A 409 9.57 6.64 4.72
CA VAL A 409 8.34 7.42 4.56
C VAL A 409 8.56 8.80 5.16
N GLN A 410 8.29 9.84 4.36
CA GLN A 410 8.45 11.23 4.78
C GLN A 410 7.14 12.00 4.66
N VAL A 411 6.90 12.92 5.59
CA VAL A 411 5.83 13.92 5.54
C VAL A 411 6.47 15.30 5.48
N ASN A 412 6.15 16.06 4.42
CA ASN A 412 6.72 17.38 4.15
C ASN A 412 8.27 17.41 4.27
N GLY A 413 8.92 16.35 3.79
CA GLY A 413 10.38 16.19 3.80
C GLY A 413 10.99 15.70 5.11
N LYS A 414 10.19 15.45 6.16
CA LYS A 414 10.64 14.89 7.43
C LYS A 414 10.28 13.41 7.53
N SER A 415 11.25 12.57 7.89
CA SER A 415 11.07 11.12 8.02
C SER A 415 10.16 10.78 9.21
N ILE A 416 9.21 9.86 9.00
CA ILE A 416 8.31 9.33 10.05
C ILE A 416 8.42 7.82 10.23
N ALA A 417 9.05 7.12 9.28
CA ALA A 417 9.28 5.69 9.36
C ALA A 417 10.40 5.27 8.42
N THR A 418 11.21 4.30 8.84
CA THR A 418 12.22 3.64 8.01
C THR A 418 12.18 2.13 8.25
N GLU A 419 12.00 1.36 7.17
CA GLU A 419 12.11 -0.09 7.14
C GLU A 419 13.34 -0.45 6.30
N LYS A 420 14.25 -1.29 6.83
CA LYS A 420 15.50 -1.65 6.16
C LYS A 420 15.50 -3.09 5.68
N ASP A 421 16.10 -3.31 4.50
CA ASP A 421 16.28 -4.64 3.91
C ASP A 421 14.98 -5.48 3.89
N ILE A 422 13.88 -4.87 3.45
CA ILE A 422 12.56 -5.50 3.39
C ILE A 422 12.04 -5.66 1.96
N ILE A 423 11.11 -6.60 1.78
CA ILE A 423 10.18 -6.58 0.65
C ILE A 423 8.86 -6.03 1.17
N PRO A 424 8.49 -4.76 0.88
CA PRO A 424 7.21 -4.19 1.28
C PRO A 424 6.09 -4.98 0.62
N THR A 425 5.24 -5.50 1.49
CA THR A 425 4.03 -6.24 1.10
C THR A 425 2.96 -5.84 2.10
N GLY A 426 1.78 -5.50 1.60
CA GLY A 426 0.54 -5.44 2.37
C GLY A 426 0.30 -4.07 2.98
N SER A 427 -0.77 -3.95 3.76
CA SER A 427 -1.17 -2.69 4.38
C SER A 427 -0.33 -2.39 5.61
N ARG A 428 0.37 -1.25 5.58
CA ARG A 428 1.06 -0.64 6.72
C ARG A 428 0.20 0.50 7.23
N LEU A 429 -0.07 0.53 8.54
CA LEU A 429 -0.70 1.66 9.22
C LEU A 429 0.40 2.47 9.91
N ARG A 430 0.49 3.78 9.63
CA ARG A 430 1.46 4.68 10.28
C ARG A 430 0.75 5.93 10.79
N PRO A 431 0.85 6.28 12.09
CA PRO A 431 0.38 7.57 12.57
C PRO A 431 1.22 8.69 11.95
N ILE A 432 0.60 9.83 11.64
CA ILE A 432 1.31 11.03 11.19
C ILE A 432 1.32 12.06 12.33
N PRO A 433 2.50 12.52 12.77
CA PRO A 433 2.58 13.61 13.74
C PRO A 433 2.01 14.92 13.16
N LEU A 434 1.07 15.56 13.87
CA LEU A 434 0.38 16.76 13.39
C LEU A 434 1.29 17.99 13.27
N ASN A 435 2.38 18.04 14.04
CA ASN A 435 3.38 19.10 13.98
C ASN A 435 4.15 19.13 12.63
N LEU A 436 4.12 18.03 11.86
CA LEU A 436 4.71 17.92 10.53
C LEU A 436 3.81 18.44 9.42
N LEU A 437 2.51 18.63 9.68
CA LEU A 437 1.58 19.15 8.68
C LEU A 437 1.81 20.64 8.42
N ASN A 438 1.61 21.03 7.16
CA ASN A 438 1.65 22.42 6.74
C ASN A 438 0.41 23.17 7.24
N ASP A 439 0.55 24.48 7.39
CA ASP A 439 -0.58 25.35 7.71
C ASP A 439 -1.58 25.45 6.54
N ASN A 440 -2.79 25.93 6.80
CA ASN A 440 -3.76 26.20 5.74
C ASN A 440 -3.23 27.29 4.81
N GLN A 441 -3.17 26.99 3.52
CA GLN A 441 -2.65 27.88 2.49
C GLN A 441 -3.77 28.51 1.64
N PHE A 442 -4.78 27.72 1.25
CA PHE A 442 -5.81 28.17 0.32
C PHE A 442 -7.20 27.69 0.73
N TYR A 443 -8.13 28.62 0.98
CA TYR A 443 -9.55 28.31 1.27
C TYR A 443 -9.74 27.29 2.41
N GLY A 444 -8.90 27.36 3.45
CA GLY A 444 -8.92 26.41 4.55
C GLY A 444 -8.15 25.12 4.31
N TYR A 445 -7.54 24.86 3.15
CA TYR A 445 -6.80 23.62 2.89
C TYR A 445 -5.32 23.76 3.20
N SER A 446 -4.72 22.72 3.78
CA SER A 446 -3.27 22.56 3.85
C SER A 446 -2.79 21.55 2.81
N GLU A 447 -1.85 21.96 1.96
CA GLU A 447 -1.22 21.08 0.99
C GLU A 447 -0.05 20.37 1.66
N ASN A 448 -0.10 19.05 1.70
CA ASN A 448 0.87 18.21 2.39
C ASN A 448 1.43 17.18 1.41
N GLN A 449 2.75 16.98 1.45
CA GLN A 449 3.41 16.00 0.61
C GLN A 449 3.83 14.80 1.45
N ILE A 450 3.41 13.61 1.04
CA ILE A 450 3.89 12.34 1.56
C ILE A 450 4.82 11.73 0.52
N THR A 451 6.07 11.48 0.90
CA THR A 451 7.09 10.94 -0.01
C THR A 451 7.49 9.54 0.45
N LEU A 452 7.44 8.56 -0.46
CA LEU A 452 8.07 7.27 -0.25
C LEU A 452 9.43 7.30 -0.95
N VAL A 453 10.50 7.08 -0.18
CA VAL A 453 11.87 7.02 -0.66
C VAL A 453 12.36 5.58 -0.53
N THR A 454 12.78 5.00 -1.64
CA THR A 454 13.37 3.66 -1.66
C THR A 454 14.84 3.75 -2.03
N LYS A 455 15.68 2.97 -1.35
CA LYS A 455 17.13 2.92 -1.58
C LYS A 455 17.56 1.50 -1.93
N HIS A 456 18.71 1.36 -2.57
CA HIS A 456 19.31 0.07 -2.93
C HIS A 456 18.52 -0.76 -3.95
N LEU A 457 17.72 -0.13 -4.82
CA LEU A 457 17.05 -0.84 -5.91
C LEU A 457 18.07 -1.31 -6.97
N PRO A 458 18.20 -2.61 -7.26
CA PRO A 458 19.01 -3.08 -8.39
C PRO A 458 18.40 -2.59 -9.70
N GLN A 459 19.25 -2.22 -10.66
CA GLN A 459 18.79 -1.85 -12.00
C GLN A 459 17.97 -3.00 -12.62
N ALA A 460 16.88 -2.62 -13.29
CA ALA A 460 16.05 -3.53 -14.08
C ALA A 460 15.44 -4.74 -13.33
N SER A 461 15.25 -4.69 -12.01
CA SER A 461 14.78 -5.86 -11.24
C SER A 461 13.50 -5.63 -10.43
N TYR A 462 13.04 -4.40 -10.19
CA TYR A 462 12.14 -4.13 -9.07
C TYR A 462 10.87 -3.30 -9.41
N GLN A 463 9.70 -3.75 -8.96
CA GLN A 463 8.45 -2.97 -9.03
C GLN A 463 7.48 -3.36 -7.91
N VAL A 464 6.97 -2.36 -7.19
CA VAL A 464 5.92 -2.54 -6.18
C VAL A 464 4.89 -1.41 -6.33
N ASN A 465 3.64 -1.79 -6.53
CA ASN A 465 2.51 -0.88 -6.42
C ASN A 465 2.30 -0.52 -4.94
N ALA A 466 2.09 0.76 -4.64
CA ALA A 466 1.49 1.19 -3.38
C ALA A 466 0.16 1.91 -3.64
N GLU A 467 -0.91 1.51 -2.96
CA GLU A 467 -2.09 2.37 -2.79
C GLU A 467 -1.96 3.09 -1.45
N ASN A 468 -2.06 4.42 -1.46
CA ASN A 468 -1.83 5.24 -0.28
C ASN A 468 -3.09 6.01 0.09
N THR A 469 -3.62 5.70 1.27
CA THR A 469 -4.80 6.36 1.84
C THR A 469 -4.40 7.17 3.06
N LEU A 470 -4.74 8.45 3.06
CA LEU A 470 -4.67 9.29 4.23
C LEU A 470 -6.04 9.26 4.93
N LEU A 471 -6.06 8.75 6.15
CA LEU A 471 -7.24 8.64 7.00
C LEU A 471 -7.16 9.72 8.08
N ILE A 472 -8.09 10.67 8.08
CA ILE A 472 -8.05 11.85 8.93
C ILE A 472 -9.30 11.90 9.81
N PHE A 473 -9.11 12.04 11.11
CA PHE A 473 -10.17 12.13 12.10
C PHE A 473 -10.35 13.57 12.54
N TYR A 474 -11.56 14.10 12.40
CA TYR A 474 -11.88 15.46 12.86
C TYR A 474 -12.70 15.42 14.16
N SER A 475 -12.42 16.34 15.07
CA SER A 475 -13.33 16.66 16.18
C SER A 475 -14.47 17.54 15.70
N SER A 476 -14.20 18.41 14.71
CA SER A 476 -15.21 19.19 14.00
C SER A 476 -14.62 19.77 12.71
N ILE A 477 -15.39 19.77 11.64
CA ILE A 477 -15.10 20.45 10.39
C ILE A 477 -16.39 20.95 9.74
N GLN A 478 -16.28 22.08 9.07
CA GLN A 478 -17.35 22.67 8.29
C GLN A 478 -17.41 22.04 6.90
N ILE A 479 -18.54 21.40 6.58
CA ILE A 479 -18.75 20.70 5.31
C ILE A 479 -19.98 21.27 4.60
N PRO A 480 -19.90 21.57 3.30
CA PRO A 480 -21.06 21.95 2.52
C PRO A 480 -22.00 20.77 2.36
N VAL A 481 -23.29 20.98 2.61
CA VAL A 481 -24.37 20.03 2.37
C VAL A 481 -25.50 20.71 1.61
N ASN A 482 -26.20 19.93 0.79
CA ASN A 482 -27.39 20.42 0.10
C ASN A 482 -28.61 20.17 0.97
N THR A 483 -29.20 21.22 1.51
CA THR A 483 -30.40 21.11 2.34
C THR A 483 -31.44 22.12 1.88
N LYS A 484 -32.71 21.71 1.89
CA LYS A 484 -33.84 22.64 1.82
C LYS A 484 -34.26 23.16 3.21
N LYS A 485 -33.68 22.61 4.28
CA LYS A 485 -34.11 22.81 5.66
C LYS A 485 -32.88 23.11 6.49
N LYS A 486 -32.78 24.35 6.97
CA LYS A 486 -31.71 24.82 7.84
C LYS A 486 -31.39 23.81 8.93
N LEU A 487 -30.29 23.07 8.76
CA LEU A 487 -29.76 22.22 9.82
C LEU A 487 -29.22 23.16 10.91
N ASP A 488 -29.49 22.86 12.18
CA ASP A 488 -29.06 23.75 13.27
C ASP A 488 -27.54 23.73 13.38
N LEU A 489 -26.91 24.82 12.93
CA LEU A 489 -25.46 24.98 12.72
C LEU A 489 -24.64 25.10 14.02
N ASN A 490 -25.28 24.97 15.18
CA ASN A 490 -24.68 25.36 16.45
C ASN A 490 -23.77 24.32 17.10
N VAL A 491 -23.43 23.18 16.47
CA VAL A 491 -22.55 22.17 17.10
C VAL A 491 -21.21 22.78 17.51
N SER A 492 -20.54 23.56 16.65
CA SER A 492 -19.29 24.24 17.03
C SER A 492 -19.50 25.26 18.14
N ALA A 493 -20.61 26.01 18.13
CA ALA A 493 -20.95 26.98 19.16
C ALA A 493 -21.27 26.32 20.52
N ILE A 494 -21.90 25.14 20.51
CA ILE A 494 -22.13 24.33 21.71
C ILE A 494 -20.79 23.79 22.22
N SER A 495 -19.91 23.31 21.33
CA SER A 495 -18.56 22.88 21.68
C SER A 495 -17.71 24.00 22.30
N GLU A 496 -17.84 25.24 21.83
CA GLU A 496 -17.16 26.40 22.45
C GLU A 496 -17.76 26.73 23.82
N LYS A 497 -19.08 26.66 23.99
CA LYS A 497 -19.71 26.81 25.32
C LYS A 497 -19.26 25.73 26.30
N ILE A 498 -19.12 24.49 25.84
CA ILE A 498 -18.56 23.39 26.62
C ILE A 498 -17.15 23.75 27.08
N ARG A 499 -16.31 24.31 26.19
CA ARG A 499 -14.96 24.77 26.51
C ARG A 499 -14.96 25.86 27.58
N GLU A 500 -15.76 26.91 27.40
CA GLU A 500 -15.87 28.00 28.36
C GLU A 500 -16.29 27.49 29.73
N GLU A 501 -17.18 26.51 29.80
CA GLU A 501 -17.65 25.95 31.05
C GLU A 501 -16.62 25.01 31.72
N GLU A 502 -15.91 24.18 30.95
CA GLU A 502 -14.79 23.38 31.48
C GLU A 502 -13.71 24.26 32.10
N LYS A 503 -13.38 25.37 31.42
CA LYS A 503 -12.43 26.35 31.94
C LYS A 503 -12.93 26.94 33.27
N LYS A 504 -14.17 27.41 33.33
CA LYS A 504 -14.77 27.93 34.57
C LYS A 504 -14.73 26.91 35.70
N ILE A 505 -15.06 25.64 35.44
CA ILE A 505 -15.02 24.57 36.45
C ILE A 505 -13.59 24.35 36.96
N SER A 506 -12.59 24.40 36.07
CA SER A 506 -11.18 24.21 36.44
C SER A 506 -10.62 25.36 37.30
N GLU A 507 -11.11 26.58 37.09
CA GLU A 507 -10.68 27.80 37.79
C GLU A 507 -11.51 28.10 39.05
N GLU A 508 -12.71 27.52 39.18
CA GLU A 508 -13.61 27.75 40.30
C GLU A 508 -13.05 27.09 41.59
N ALA A 509 -13.05 27.80 42.71
CA ALA A 509 -12.55 27.29 43.99
C ALA A 509 -13.67 26.73 44.87
N ASN A 510 -14.93 27.13 44.62
CA ASN A 510 -16.08 26.72 45.41
C ASN A 510 -16.69 25.41 44.85
N GLU A 511 -16.68 24.33 45.65
CA GLU A 511 -17.17 23.01 45.24
C GLU A 511 -18.66 23.00 44.86
N ILE A 512 -19.52 23.83 45.46
CA ILE A 512 -20.94 23.92 45.09
C ILE A 512 -21.09 24.52 43.69
N LYS A 513 -20.29 25.55 43.38
CA LYS A 513 -20.27 26.15 42.03
C LYS A 513 -19.64 25.23 40.99
N LYS A 514 -18.58 24.49 41.36
CA LYS A 514 -18.02 23.43 40.50
C LYS A 514 -19.06 22.38 40.17
N GLU A 515 -19.81 21.91 41.16
CA GLU A 515 -20.84 20.90 40.96
C GLU A 515 -21.98 21.43 40.07
N ALA A 516 -22.41 22.68 40.25
CA ALA A 516 -23.36 23.32 39.35
C ALA A 516 -22.82 23.44 37.91
N GLY A 517 -21.53 23.78 37.76
CA GLY A 517 -20.83 23.80 36.48
C GLY A 517 -20.76 22.42 35.83
N ARG A 518 -20.43 21.36 36.58
CA ARG A 518 -20.42 19.96 36.07
C ARG A 518 -21.80 19.55 35.54
N ASN A 519 -22.86 19.89 36.27
CA ASN A 519 -24.23 19.63 35.83
C ASN A 519 -24.59 20.38 34.54
N LEU A 520 -24.15 21.64 34.39
CA LEU A 520 -24.34 22.40 33.14
C LEU A 520 -23.52 21.80 31.99
N LEU A 521 -22.27 21.44 32.26
CA LEU A 521 -21.36 20.81 31.30
C LEU A 521 -21.95 19.51 30.75
N GLU A 522 -22.49 18.65 31.61
CA GLU A 522 -23.16 17.41 31.22
C GLU A 522 -24.37 17.70 30.31
N LYS A 523 -25.21 18.68 30.66
CA LYS A 523 -26.34 19.11 29.81
C LYS A 523 -25.90 19.63 28.45
N LEU A 524 -24.82 20.41 28.39
CA LEU A 524 -24.28 20.92 27.13
C LEU A 524 -23.73 19.78 26.25
N LYS A 525 -23.05 18.80 26.84
CA LYS A 525 -22.57 17.59 26.14
C LYS A 525 -23.74 16.78 25.58
N VAL A 526 -24.77 16.50 26.39
CA VAL A 526 -25.99 15.81 25.95
C VAL A 526 -26.67 16.57 24.80
N PHE A 527 -26.82 17.89 24.92
CA PHE A 527 -27.45 18.71 23.88
C PHE A 527 -26.66 18.70 22.56
N ARG A 528 -25.32 18.76 22.62
CA ARG A 528 -24.46 18.61 21.45
C ARG A 528 -24.68 17.25 20.78
N ASP A 529 -24.71 16.18 21.56
CA ASP A 529 -24.87 14.82 21.05
C ASP A 529 -26.26 14.59 20.43
N GLU A 530 -27.31 15.21 20.98
CA GLU A 530 -28.65 15.26 20.36
C GLU A 530 -28.62 15.96 18.99
N LYS A 531 -27.86 17.06 18.85
CA LYS A 531 -27.69 17.73 17.55
C LYS A 531 -26.95 16.86 16.54
N LEU A 532 -25.89 16.18 16.97
CA LEU A 532 -25.15 15.24 16.13
C LEU A 532 -26.06 14.09 15.66
N LYS A 533 -26.88 13.51 16.55
CA LYS A 533 -27.90 12.50 16.18
C LYS A 533 -28.94 13.03 15.20
N ALA A 534 -29.33 14.30 15.31
CA ALA A 534 -30.26 14.91 14.37
C ALA A 534 -29.64 15.07 12.96
N ILE A 535 -28.33 15.32 12.90
CA ILE A 535 -27.57 15.36 11.64
C ILE A 535 -27.40 13.94 11.08
N GLU A 536 -27.07 12.96 11.91
CA GLU A 536 -27.02 11.53 11.52
C GLU A 536 -28.36 11.12 10.88
N LYS A 537 -29.47 11.37 11.57
CA LYS A 537 -30.82 11.09 11.09
C LYS A 537 -31.14 11.82 9.78
N PHE A 538 -30.65 13.05 9.60
CA PHE A 538 -30.84 13.76 8.33
C PHE A 538 -30.21 12.96 7.18
N PHE A 539 -28.96 12.53 7.29
CA PHE A 539 -28.33 11.80 6.20
C PHE A 539 -28.90 10.38 6.00
N GLU A 540 -29.35 9.71 7.08
CA GLU A 540 -30.11 8.45 6.97
C GLU A 540 -31.41 8.62 6.17
N GLU A 541 -32.14 9.73 6.40
CA GLU A 541 -33.37 10.07 5.68
C GLU A 541 -33.10 10.62 4.26
N ASN A 542 -31.86 11.01 3.95
CA ASN A 542 -31.45 11.68 2.72
C ASN A 542 -30.25 10.94 2.08
N PRO A 543 -30.44 9.71 1.55
CA PRO A 543 -29.36 8.85 1.07
C PRO A 543 -28.60 9.42 -0.14
N LYS A 544 -29.18 10.36 -0.91
CA LYS A 544 -28.47 11.02 -2.00
C LYS A 544 -27.42 11.97 -1.46
N GLU A 545 -27.73 12.70 -0.40
CA GLU A 545 -26.85 13.61 0.31
C GLU A 545 -25.76 12.85 1.06
N ASP A 546 -26.09 11.71 1.69
CA ASP A 546 -25.10 10.77 2.26
C ASP A 546 -24.12 10.26 1.19
N ASN A 547 -24.64 9.69 0.10
CA ASN A 547 -23.81 9.22 -1.01
C ASN A 547 -22.94 10.34 -1.60
N SER A 548 -23.49 11.55 -1.71
CA SER A 548 -22.76 12.74 -2.17
C SER A 548 -21.54 13.05 -1.32
N LEU A 549 -21.69 12.95 -0.01
CA LEU A 549 -20.65 13.23 0.96
C LEU A 549 -19.61 12.09 0.99
N LYS A 550 -20.07 10.83 0.95
CA LYS A 550 -19.20 9.65 0.85
C LYS A 550 -18.34 9.67 -0.42
N MET A 551 -18.86 10.20 -1.53
CA MET A 551 -18.09 10.37 -2.78
C MET A 551 -16.93 11.36 -2.65
N THR A 552 -16.94 12.28 -1.68
CA THR A 552 -15.81 13.19 -1.40
C THR A 552 -14.80 12.57 -0.42
N GLY A 553 -14.92 11.27 -0.12
CA GLY A 553 -14.11 10.58 0.88
C GLY A 553 -14.51 10.89 2.32
N VAL A 554 -15.60 11.65 2.53
CA VAL A 554 -16.05 12.04 3.86
C VAL A 554 -17.06 11.02 4.36
N GLN A 555 -16.78 10.42 5.50
CA GLN A 555 -17.71 9.60 6.24
C GLN A 555 -18.04 10.32 7.54
N TYR A 556 -19.26 10.86 7.66
CA TYR A 556 -19.77 11.27 8.96
C TYR A 556 -20.09 9.98 9.71
N ARG A 557 -19.36 9.72 10.80
CA ARG A 557 -19.58 8.62 11.76
C ARG A 557 -19.98 7.26 11.18
N GLY A 558 -19.03 6.33 11.16
CA GLY A 558 -19.33 4.93 10.88
C GLY A 558 -18.27 3.99 11.44
N SER A 559 -18.38 2.73 11.05
CA SER A 559 -17.43 1.68 11.41
C SER A 559 -16.23 1.68 10.47
N ASP A 560 -15.01 1.74 11.00
CA ASP A 560 -13.80 1.47 10.22
C ASP A 560 -12.97 0.41 10.95
N LEU A 561 -13.55 -0.79 11.01
CA LEU A 561 -12.89 -1.93 11.62
C LEU A 561 -11.91 -2.54 10.62
N ALA A 562 -10.65 -2.69 11.01
CA ALA A 562 -9.59 -3.16 10.14
C ALA A 562 -8.66 -4.17 10.82
N VAL A 563 -8.01 -5.00 10.00
CA VAL A 563 -6.86 -5.83 10.37
C VAL A 563 -5.71 -5.47 9.44
N TYR A 564 -4.66 -4.88 10.00
CA TYR A 564 -3.50 -4.48 9.20
C TYR A 564 -2.46 -5.59 9.16
N SER A 565 -1.83 -5.70 8.00
CA SER A 565 -0.81 -6.69 7.74
C SER A 565 0.43 -6.51 8.64
N SER A 566 0.74 -5.26 9.02
CA SER A 566 1.78 -4.92 9.99
C SER A 566 1.54 -5.52 11.39
N ASP A 567 0.27 -5.68 11.78
CA ASP A 567 -0.11 -6.21 13.09
C ASP A 567 -0.08 -7.74 13.13
N LEU A 568 0.04 -8.42 12.00
CA LEU A 568 0.04 -9.88 11.94
C LEU A 568 1.38 -10.48 12.38
N SER A 569 1.28 -11.62 13.05
CA SER A 569 2.41 -12.45 13.47
C SER A 569 2.08 -13.93 13.38
N ILE A 570 3.11 -14.74 13.21
CA ILE A 570 3.02 -16.21 13.23
C ILE A 570 4.14 -16.75 14.09
N GLN A 571 3.76 -17.58 15.05
CA GLN A 571 4.69 -18.32 15.88
C GLN A 571 4.26 -19.78 15.94
N GLY A 572 5.03 -20.65 15.27
CA GLY A 572 4.69 -22.07 15.15
C GLY A 572 3.37 -22.29 14.42
N ASN A 573 2.38 -22.84 15.12
CA ASN A 573 1.03 -23.08 14.60
C ASN A 573 0.03 -21.97 14.96
N LYS A 574 0.50 -20.89 15.57
CA LYS A 574 -0.33 -19.79 16.05
C LYS A 574 -0.26 -18.61 15.10
N ILE A 575 -1.43 -18.11 14.67
CA ILE A 575 -1.56 -16.89 13.89
C ILE A 575 -2.22 -15.86 14.79
N SER A 576 -1.54 -14.74 15.03
CA SER A 576 -2.05 -13.65 15.87
C SER A 576 -2.04 -12.32 15.13
N GLY A 577 -2.81 -11.38 15.66
CA GLY A 577 -2.81 -10.01 15.19
C GLY A 577 -3.77 -9.15 16.00
N LYS A 578 -4.05 -7.95 15.48
CA LYS A 578 -4.94 -6.97 16.13
C LYS A 578 -6.10 -6.62 15.20
N VAL A 579 -7.31 -6.67 15.75
CA VAL A 579 -8.46 -5.96 15.17
C VAL A 579 -8.44 -4.55 15.73
N ARG A 580 -8.55 -3.55 14.85
CA ARG A 580 -8.61 -2.13 15.24
C ARG A 580 -9.96 -1.56 14.84
N ASN A 581 -10.60 -0.83 15.74
CA ASN A 581 -11.70 0.04 15.38
C ASN A 581 -11.15 1.43 15.12
N MET A 582 -11.01 1.80 13.86
CA MET A 582 -10.66 3.17 13.46
C MET A 582 -11.91 4.02 13.25
N GLY A 583 -13.10 3.55 13.61
CA GLY A 583 -14.36 4.26 13.47
C GLY A 583 -14.81 4.98 14.74
N TYR A 584 -15.90 5.74 14.62
CA TYR A 584 -16.55 6.42 15.75
C TYR A 584 -17.65 5.59 16.42
N GLU A 585 -17.94 4.39 15.88
CA GLU A 585 -19.02 3.54 16.35
C GLU A 585 -18.53 2.19 16.86
N SER A 586 -19.16 1.69 17.93
CA SER A 586 -18.86 0.36 18.47
C SER A 586 -19.68 -0.73 17.77
N HIS A 587 -19.00 -1.63 17.07
CA HIS A 587 -19.67 -2.75 16.39
C HIS A 587 -19.21 -4.12 16.89
N PRO A 588 -20.13 -5.09 17.01
CA PRO A 588 -19.72 -6.49 17.08
C PRO A 588 -19.08 -6.88 15.74
N TYR A 589 -18.08 -7.75 15.79
CA TYR A 589 -17.33 -8.14 14.62
C TYR A 589 -17.12 -9.65 14.57
N THR A 590 -16.87 -10.15 13.38
CA THR A 590 -16.53 -11.54 13.16
C THR A 590 -15.20 -11.57 12.41
N ILE A 591 -14.19 -12.22 12.99
CA ILE A 591 -12.91 -12.47 12.35
C ILE A 591 -12.85 -13.91 11.88
N SER A 592 -12.55 -14.09 10.60
CA SER A 592 -12.53 -15.39 9.92
C SER A 592 -11.12 -15.65 9.40
N LEU A 593 -10.55 -16.79 9.75
CA LEU A 593 -9.30 -17.29 9.20
C LEU A 593 -9.62 -18.31 8.11
N PHE A 594 -9.14 -18.04 6.91
CA PHE A 594 -9.17 -18.95 5.78
C PHE A 594 -7.78 -19.42 5.44
N LYS A 595 -7.69 -20.60 4.85
CA LYS A 595 -6.48 -21.12 4.21
C LYS A 595 -6.76 -21.40 2.75
N LEU A 596 -5.81 -21.06 1.89
CA LEU A 596 -5.86 -21.41 0.48
C LEU A 596 -5.51 -22.90 0.33
N ASP A 597 -6.42 -23.67 -0.25
CA ASP A 597 -6.21 -25.07 -0.66
C ASP A 597 -6.47 -25.20 -2.16
N GLU A 598 -5.47 -25.66 -2.92
CA GLU A 598 -5.42 -25.82 -4.39
C GLU A 598 -5.78 -24.56 -5.21
N LYS A 599 -7.01 -24.03 -5.09
CA LYS A 599 -7.48 -22.78 -5.71
C LYS A 599 -8.55 -22.01 -4.90
N ASN A 600 -9.00 -22.53 -3.75
CA ASN A 600 -10.10 -21.93 -3.00
C ASN A 600 -9.69 -21.62 -1.56
N TYR A 601 -10.25 -20.55 -1.01
CA TYR A 601 -10.12 -20.25 0.42
C TYR A 601 -11.09 -21.09 1.23
N THR A 602 -10.55 -22.05 1.97
CA THR A 602 -11.29 -22.85 2.93
C THR A 602 -11.31 -22.14 4.29
N LEU A 603 -12.49 -21.91 4.86
CA LEU A 603 -12.61 -21.39 6.21
C LEU A 603 -12.03 -22.39 7.22
N ILE A 604 -11.05 -21.97 8.02
CA ILE A 604 -10.46 -22.76 9.10
C ILE A 604 -11.22 -22.53 10.39
N GLU A 605 -11.33 -21.27 10.80
CA GLU A 605 -11.89 -20.89 12.09
C GLU A 605 -12.52 -19.51 11.99
N ARG A 606 -13.58 -19.30 12.78
CA ARG A 606 -14.26 -18.01 12.91
C ARG A 606 -14.40 -17.68 14.39
N LYS A 607 -14.07 -16.44 14.77
CA LYS A 607 -14.25 -15.92 16.12
C LYS A 607 -15.14 -14.70 16.07
N ASN A 608 -16.10 -14.64 16.99
CA ASN A 608 -16.93 -13.47 17.17
C ASN A 608 -16.32 -12.62 18.27
N GLY A 609 -16.13 -11.34 17.98
CA GLY A 609 -15.83 -10.32 18.95
C GLY A 609 -17.09 -9.63 19.44
N GLU A 610 -17.09 -9.26 20.71
CA GLU A 610 -18.05 -8.30 21.25
C GLU A 610 -17.86 -6.91 20.61
N LYS A 611 -18.67 -5.92 21.03
CA LYS A 611 -18.53 -4.55 20.56
C LYS A 611 -17.12 -4.02 20.85
N LEU A 612 -16.36 -3.70 19.80
CA LEU A 612 -15.07 -3.02 19.93
C LEU A 612 -15.33 -1.52 20.01
N THR A 613 -14.92 -0.86 21.08
CA THR A 613 -15.10 0.59 21.26
C THR A 613 -14.32 1.39 20.21
N PRO A 614 -14.71 2.64 19.92
CA PRO A 614 -14.01 3.51 18.97
C PRO A 614 -12.53 3.63 19.33
N PHE A 615 -11.64 3.58 18.33
CA PHE A 615 -10.17 3.70 18.46
C PHE A 615 -9.51 2.64 19.33
N ALA A 616 -10.26 1.61 19.76
CA ALA A 616 -9.73 0.50 20.51
C ALA A 616 -9.13 -0.56 19.58
N GLN A 617 -8.21 -1.34 20.14
CA GLN A 617 -7.64 -2.51 19.50
C GLN A 617 -7.89 -3.74 20.36
N ARG A 618 -8.03 -4.89 19.71
CA ARG A 618 -8.17 -6.17 20.42
C ARG A 618 -7.34 -7.23 19.73
N ASP A 619 -6.51 -7.90 20.52
CA ASP A 619 -5.70 -9.00 20.04
C ASP A 619 -6.59 -10.20 19.70
N PHE A 620 -6.22 -10.91 18.64
CA PHE A 620 -6.77 -12.21 18.32
C PHE A 620 -5.65 -13.23 18.13
N LEU A 621 -6.01 -14.50 18.31
CA LEU A 621 -5.12 -15.64 18.17
C LEU A 621 -5.90 -16.79 17.56
N PHE A 622 -5.40 -17.40 16.49
CA PHE A 622 -5.88 -18.65 15.92
C PHE A 622 -4.84 -19.74 16.11
N GLU A 623 -5.27 -20.97 16.44
CA GLU A 623 -4.38 -22.12 16.55
C GLU A 623 -4.67 -23.11 15.42
N VAL A 624 -3.78 -23.16 14.43
CA VAL A 624 -3.98 -23.97 13.23
C VAL A 624 -3.50 -25.40 13.49
N LYS A 625 -4.46 -26.34 13.66
CA LYS A 625 -4.18 -27.74 14.02
C LYS A 625 -3.34 -28.51 12.99
N ASN A 626 -3.33 -28.09 11.72
CA ASN A 626 -2.60 -28.71 10.62
C ASN A 626 -1.63 -27.74 9.93
N HIS A 627 -0.88 -26.96 10.70
CA HIS A 627 0.15 -26.09 10.12
C HIS A 627 1.26 -26.96 9.50
N SER A 628 1.35 -26.96 8.17
CA SER A 628 2.44 -27.64 7.48
C SER A 628 3.77 -26.98 7.84
N LYS A 629 4.73 -27.74 8.36
CA LYS A 629 6.10 -27.27 8.59
C LYS A 629 7.00 -27.44 7.35
N THR A 630 6.46 -27.93 6.24
CA THR A 630 7.26 -28.33 5.06
C THR A 630 6.70 -27.82 3.74
N ARG A 631 5.48 -27.28 3.72
CA ARG A 631 4.85 -26.67 2.55
C ARG A 631 4.34 -25.29 2.90
N ARG A 632 4.47 -24.37 1.95
CA ARG A 632 3.93 -23.03 2.11
C ARG A 632 2.40 -23.07 2.26
N THR A 633 1.86 -22.22 3.12
CA THR A 633 0.42 -22.09 3.35
C THR A 633 0.04 -20.61 3.32
N VAL A 634 -0.95 -20.25 2.51
CA VAL A 634 -1.50 -18.90 2.48
C VAL A 634 -2.74 -18.86 3.35
N TYR A 635 -2.73 -17.95 4.31
CA TYR A 635 -3.88 -17.63 5.13
C TYR A 635 -4.48 -16.30 4.67
N LYS A 636 -5.79 -16.20 4.70
CA LYS A 636 -6.53 -14.95 4.55
C LYS A 636 -7.29 -14.71 5.86
N ILE A 637 -7.14 -13.53 6.42
CA ILE A 637 -7.93 -13.08 7.54
C ILE A 637 -8.94 -12.10 6.99
N GLU A 638 -10.23 -12.35 7.20
CA GLU A 638 -11.29 -11.40 6.86
C GLU A 638 -12.01 -10.96 8.12
N LEU A 639 -12.34 -9.67 8.14
CA LEU A 639 -13.14 -9.03 9.17
C LEU A 639 -14.50 -8.65 8.59
N GLU A 640 -15.56 -9.19 9.18
CA GLU A 640 -16.95 -8.93 8.81
C GLU A 640 -17.65 -8.15 9.94
N ILE A 641 -18.45 -7.15 9.56
CA ILE A 641 -19.32 -6.38 10.45
C ILE A 641 -20.77 -6.73 10.08
N LYS A 642 -21.58 -7.15 11.06
CA LYS A 642 -23.00 -7.46 10.78
C LYS A 642 -23.77 -6.19 10.40
N ASN A 643 -24.56 -6.27 9.32
CA ASN A 643 -25.52 -5.26 8.84
C ASN A 643 -24.94 -3.97 8.24
N ILE A 644 -23.64 -3.91 7.91
CA ILE A 644 -23.04 -2.76 7.24
C ILE A 644 -22.43 -3.23 5.91
N GLN A 645 -23.15 -2.98 4.81
CA GLN A 645 -22.60 -3.09 3.45
C GLN A 645 -21.89 -1.78 3.10
N GLU A 646 -20.87 -1.39 3.87
CA GLU A 646 -20.01 -0.28 3.45
C GLU A 646 -18.77 -0.84 2.76
N LEU A 647 -18.30 -0.08 1.75
CA LEU A 647 -17.25 -0.42 0.79
C LEU A 647 -16.23 -1.41 1.36
N VAL A 648 -16.04 -2.53 0.65
CA VAL A 648 -14.97 -3.49 0.87
C VAL A 648 -13.64 -2.73 0.71
N ASN A 649 -13.09 -2.23 1.82
CA ASN A 649 -11.77 -1.64 1.84
C ASN A 649 -10.76 -2.78 2.02
N SER A 650 -9.61 -2.67 1.33
CA SER A 650 -8.47 -3.59 1.41
C SER A 650 -7.89 -3.78 2.83
N ASN A 651 -8.39 -3.02 3.82
CA ASN A 651 -7.97 -3.05 5.21
C ASN A 651 -8.79 -4.00 6.10
N ASN A 652 -9.92 -4.52 5.60
CA ASN A 652 -10.73 -5.53 6.32
C ASN A 652 -10.23 -6.94 6.04
N GLN A 653 -9.28 -7.09 5.12
CA GLN A 653 -8.72 -8.35 4.72
C GLN A 653 -7.19 -8.25 4.72
N ALA A 654 -6.54 -9.28 5.25
CA ALA A 654 -5.09 -9.36 5.26
C ALA A 654 -4.65 -10.78 4.89
N HIS A 655 -3.65 -10.90 4.02
CA HIS A 655 -3.10 -12.18 3.62
C HIS A 655 -1.75 -12.43 4.28
N LEU A 656 -1.55 -13.67 4.71
CA LEU A 656 -0.37 -14.08 5.44
C LEU A 656 0.19 -15.35 4.81
N ILE A 657 1.41 -15.28 4.29
CA ILE A 657 2.05 -16.42 3.62
C ILE A 657 3.06 -17.05 4.57
N THR A 658 2.92 -18.34 4.83
CA THR A 658 3.87 -19.13 5.64
C THR A 658 4.61 -20.08 4.74
N GLY A 659 5.88 -20.36 5.02
CA GLY A 659 6.66 -21.26 4.19
C GLY A 659 8.07 -21.49 4.70
N THR A 660 8.63 -22.66 4.39
CA THR A 660 10.01 -23.02 4.70
C THR A 660 10.98 -22.84 3.56
N GLU A 661 10.48 -22.49 2.37
CA GLU A 661 11.33 -22.29 1.21
C GLU A 661 12.11 -20.98 1.38
N THR A 662 13.43 -21.10 1.38
CA THR A 662 14.37 -19.98 1.51
C THR A 662 15.07 -19.69 0.19
N ASP A 663 14.90 -20.57 -0.81
CA ASP A 663 15.42 -20.41 -2.16
C ASP A 663 14.65 -19.30 -2.91
N PRO A 664 15.31 -18.19 -3.27
CA PRO A 664 14.69 -17.07 -3.96
C PRO A 664 14.07 -17.45 -5.30
N HIS A 665 14.62 -18.43 -6.03
CA HIS A 665 14.17 -18.82 -7.36
C HIS A 665 12.91 -19.71 -7.32
N LYS A 666 12.77 -20.55 -6.30
CA LYS A 666 11.56 -21.36 -6.08
C LYS A 666 10.43 -20.53 -5.48
N LEU A 667 10.74 -19.63 -4.54
CA LEU A 667 9.81 -18.62 -4.03
C LEU A 667 9.21 -17.77 -5.15
N LYS A 668 10.08 -17.29 -6.03
CA LYS A 668 9.75 -16.53 -7.24
C LYS A 668 8.77 -17.22 -8.18
N LYS A 669 8.94 -18.53 -8.43
CA LYS A 669 8.08 -19.30 -9.34
C LYS A 669 6.73 -19.62 -8.70
N GLU A 670 6.73 -19.96 -7.42
CA GLU A 670 5.56 -20.34 -6.64
C GLU A 670 4.61 -19.16 -6.39
N MET A 671 5.15 -17.97 -6.08
CA MET A 671 4.33 -16.77 -5.96
C MET A 671 3.64 -16.44 -7.29
N ALA A 672 4.30 -16.70 -8.43
CA ALA A 672 3.76 -16.46 -9.76
C ALA A 672 2.64 -17.40 -10.20
N GLU A 673 2.67 -18.61 -9.69
CA GLU A 673 1.58 -19.55 -9.84
C GLU A 673 0.41 -19.16 -8.93
N LEU A 674 0.69 -18.72 -7.70
CA LEU A 674 -0.31 -18.30 -6.72
C LEU A 674 -1.18 -17.13 -7.19
N ALA A 675 -0.58 -16.01 -7.62
CA ALA A 675 -1.33 -14.84 -8.08
C ALA A 675 -2.18 -15.13 -9.32
N LYS A 676 -1.68 -16.00 -10.22
CA LYS A 676 -2.39 -16.45 -11.42
C LYS A 676 -3.54 -17.41 -11.10
N GLU A 677 -3.38 -18.28 -10.10
CA GLU A 677 -4.40 -19.24 -9.68
C GLU A 677 -5.56 -18.60 -8.91
N MET A 678 -5.31 -17.48 -8.25
CA MET A 678 -6.32 -16.77 -7.44
C MET A 678 -7.32 -15.95 -8.27
N GLY A 679 -7.07 -15.70 -9.57
CA GLY A 679 -8.01 -14.97 -10.45
C GLY A 679 -8.37 -13.56 -9.96
N LEU A 680 -7.53 -12.94 -9.14
CA LEU A 680 -7.85 -11.72 -8.41
C LEU A 680 -7.78 -10.49 -9.31
N GLU A 681 -8.81 -9.63 -9.23
CA GLU A 681 -8.77 -8.27 -9.77
C GLU A 681 -7.87 -7.38 -8.88
N SER A 682 -7.17 -6.44 -9.52
CA SER A 682 -5.94 -5.77 -9.03
C SER A 682 -6.02 -4.97 -7.73
N ASP A 683 -7.21 -4.80 -7.16
CA ASP A 683 -7.52 -4.01 -5.97
C ASP A 683 -7.80 -4.84 -4.71
N GLN A 684 -7.78 -6.17 -4.78
CA GLN A 684 -8.22 -7.07 -3.70
C GLN A 684 -7.10 -7.80 -2.95
N LEU A 685 -5.83 -7.52 -3.25
CA LEU A 685 -4.71 -8.36 -2.81
C LEU A 685 -3.69 -7.57 -1.99
N THR A 686 -3.73 -7.79 -0.66
CA THR A 686 -2.81 -7.21 0.32
C THR A 686 -1.88 -8.30 0.86
N LEU A 687 -0.66 -8.44 0.30
CA LEU A 687 0.31 -9.50 0.66
C LEU A 687 1.00 -9.19 1.99
N THR A 688 1.22 -10.09 2.94
CA THR A 688 2.29 -9.88 3.94
C THR A 688 3.29 -11.02 3.96
N SER A 689 4.54 -10.72 3.59
CA SER A 689 5.71 -11.46 4.03
C SER A 689 6.33 -10.71 5.20
N LYS A 690 6.12 -11.19 6.42
CA LYS A 690 7.22 -11.13 7.40
C LYS A 690 8.03 -12.40 7.18
N PRO A 691 9.34 -12.34 6.88
CA PRO A 691 10.19 -13.44 7.31
C PRO A 691 9.98 -13.57 8.82
N ALA A 692 9.84 -14.80 9.29
CA ALA A 692 10.08 -15.10 10.69
C ALA A 692 11.57 -14.82 10.95
N LEU A 693 11.92 -13.56 11.21
CA LEU A 693 13.05 -13.31 12.08
C LEU A 693 12.52 -13.63 13.48
N PRO A 694 13.06 -14.64 14.16
CA PRO A 694 12.75 -14.83 15.56
C PRO A 694 13.10 -13.51 16.27
N GLU A 695 12.12 -12.91 16.93
CA GLU A 695 12.38 -12.04 18.06
C GLU A 695 13.24 -12.88 19.00
N PHE A 696 14.54 -12.59 19.05
CA PHE A 696 15.35 -13.08 20.14
C PHE A 696 14.78 -12.44 21.39
N ASP A 697 14.10 -13.26 22.20
CA ASP A 697 13.73 -12.88 23.56
C ASP A 697 15.04 -12.71 24.34
N LEU A 698 15.35 -11.47 24.70
CA LEU A 698 16.49 -11.14 25.57
C LEU A 698 16.40 -11.89 26.93
N LYS A 699 15.23 -12.40 27.32
CA LYS A 699 15.06 -13.26 28.51
C LYS A 699 15.69 -14.64 28.36
N GLU A 700 15.95 -15.13 27.15
CA GLU A 700 16.73 -16.37 26.97
C GLU A 700 18.23 -16.15 27.23
N PHE A 701 18.74 -14.93 27.06
CA PHE A 701 20.15 -14.60 27.35
C PHE A 701 20.42 -14.35 28.84
N GLU A 702 19.45 -13.82 29.58
CA GLU A 702 19.56 -13.61 31.04
C GLU A 702 19.49 -14.93 31.84
N SER A 703 18.93 -16.00 31.26
CA SER A 703 18.93 -17.34 31.86
C SER A 703 20.26 -18.10 31.75
N LEU A 704 21.21 -17.60 30.94
CA LEU A 704 22.50 -18.25 30.65
C LEU A 704 23.70 -17.64 31.37
N SER A 705 23.57 -16.49 32.02
CA SER A 705 24.64 -15.90 32.83
C SER A 705 24.50 -16.28 34.30
N GLY A 706 24.64 -17.57 34.63
CA GLY A 706 24.35 -17.97 36.01
C GLY A 706 24.76 -19.35 36.49
N ARG A 707 25.50 -20.19 35.75
CA ARG A 707 26.16 -21.37 36.32
C ARG A 707 27.51 -21.64 35.65
N LYS A 708 28.58 -21.60 36.45
CA LYS A 708 29.94 -22.03 36.07
C LYS A 708 29.86 -23.45 35.48
N ILE A 709 30.21 -23.61 34.20
CA ILE A 709 30.50 -24.93 33.64
C ILE A 709 31.86 -25.36 34.20
N ASN A 710 31.84 -26.23 35.22
CA ASN A 710 32.99 -27.06 35.54
C ASN A 710 33.08 -28.15 34.48
N PHE A 711 34.15 -28.16 33.70
CA PHE A 711 34.47 -29.28 32.81
C PHE A 711 35.05 -30.44 33.64
N PRO A 712 34.42 -31.62 33.66
CA PRO A 712 35.12 -32.82 34.11
C PRO A 712 36.16 -33.19 33.06
N GLY A 713 37.41 -33.42 33.50
CA GLY A 713 38.42 -34.12 32.70
C GLY A 713 37.87 -35.47 32.20
N SER A 714 38.36 -36.05 31.11
CA SER A 714 39.75 -36.15 30.69
C SER A 714 39.87 -36.26 29.17
N GLU A 715 40.87 -35.58 28.64
CA GLU A 715 41.74 -35.92 27.50
C GLU A 715 41.25 -37.00 26.51
N LYS A 716 40.85 -36.58 25.30
CA LYS A 716 41.65 -36.76 24.08
C LYS A 716 40.93 -36.22 22.83
N PHE A 717 41.64 -35.32 22.13
CA PHE A 717 41.40 -34.82 20.77
C PHE A 717 40.20 -33.89 20.52
N VAL A 718 40.41 -32.60 20.78
CA VAL A 718 39.85 -31.51 19.94
C VAL A 718 40.97 -30.47 19.80
N ASN A 719 41.44 -30.21 18.57
CA ASN A 719 42.49 -29.21 18.35
C ASN A 719 41.90 -27.80 18.22
N GLN A 720 42.72 -26.76 18.40
CA GLN A 720 42.31 -25.34 18.45
C GLN A 720 41.43 -24.87 17.28
N LYS A 721 41.54 -25.49 16.10
CA LYS A 721 40.76 -25.14 14.91
C LYS A 721 39.30 -25.59 15.01
N GLU A 722 39.04 -26.77 15.57
CA GLU A 722 37.68 -27.27 15.86
C GLU A 722 37.03 -26.45 16.97
N ARG A 723 37.82 -26.01 17.96
CA ARG A 723 37.31 -25.11 19.02
C ARG A 723 36.84 -23.76 18.47
N ARG A 724 37.49 -23.25 17.42
CA ARG A 724 37.09 -22.00 16.76
C ARG A 724 35.86 -22.19 15.87
N ILE A 725 35.73 -23.34 15.19
CA ILE A 725 34.53 -23.70 14.41
C ILE A 725 33.29 -23.92 15.30
N ILE A 726 33.48 -24.31 16.57
CA ILE A 726 32.38 -24.46 17.54
C ILE A 726 31.97 -23.10 18.15
N LEU A 727 32.85 -22.10 18.08
CA LEU A 727 32.63 -20.77 18.66
C LEU A 727 32.20 -19.71 17.63
N GLU A 728 32.58 -19.87 16.35
CA GLU A 728 31.94 -19.21 15.19
C GLU A 728 30.58 -19.86 14.92
#